data_AF-A0AAV5VGR9-F1
#
_entry.id   AF-A0AAV5VGR9-F1
#
_cell.length_a   1.000
_cell.length_b   1.000
_cell.length_c   1.000
_cell.angle_alpha   90.00
_cell.angle_beta   90.00
_cell.angle_gamma   90.00
#
_symmetry.space_group_name_H-M   'P 1'
#
loop_
_entity.id
_entity.type
_entity.pdbx_description
1 polymer ?
#
loop_
_entity_poly.entity_id
_entity_poly.type
_entity_poly.pdbx_seq_one_letter_code
_entity_poly.pdbx_strand_id
1 'polypeptide(L)'
;AATAAALIPREKLFSDPKFSATSLSPDGKILGYIAPDANGVKNVFTRCISCRHTRQVTFEKRDVLGYEWTGVEDVLLFSQDNNGDENTMIFKRNISENAPPHERTIISNTPGIRATVVANNKRANYVLIGLNDMTPAYHNVYRFDLITNELTLVLTNKRFPVVITDNDMKIRLAIEEQDDGTTAYFRVSSKANQKELSSDKRDWLEYVRVQPDDKPITAPIGFDKTNERVYWVWGEGADLGNLIVAPFNNISDREVLYTATRAQIGQVLFHPEDKTLMAVSEFYHKPELFVANDTVMDDLQYLVNLRPAGSLQIVSVSRDMQTWLVTYLSAENPFEVFVYRRWLKSAELLFNTHPELEGYELNRQIGFDFAARDDLVIQAYLSLPPDAALSRPSEVPVADRGYAELGMIPAKPQKLVLLVHGGPKARDTYGFSPMNAWLTSRGYAVLQVNFRGSVGFGKRLTNAGNGEWGRKMHYDLLDAVEFAVAKGIANRSQVAIMGGSYGGYATLVGLTFTPDTFACGVDIVGPSNLVSLLEAVPPYWMGFYNDLTKMLGSDIDTQEGRQSLIARSPLFFADRVKKPLMILHGANDPRVKQHESEQFVAALKKHSIPVSYVLYPDEGHGFRRAPNRLAQCGFVERFLHHCMGGDYQIFTHGQYNESAILKSDGFAPKTTRAPTTTTTTTERPRAAVLPTLVPSPVNNFYYPQQPQLVQQFRPPMQQLQQQQNNYHFHRMNGQHVPAYAQPRQMFVQPPQHMQHVQQHQQPQYRPTFTNIFPYNG
;
A
#
# COMPACT_ATOMS: atom_id res chain seq x y z
N ALA A 1 21.51 32.20 8.49
CA ALA A 1 20.92 31.43 7.38
C ALA A 1 20.81 30.00 7.85
N ALA A 2 19.62 29.40 7.89
CA ALA A 2 19.50 27.97 8.10
C ALA A 2 20.20 27.28 6.92
N THR A 3 21.14 26.38 7.19
CA THR A 3 21.75 25.53 6.17
C THR A 3 20.64 24.71 5.54
N ALA A 4 20.45 24.84 4.21
CA ALA A 4 19.47 24.03 3.49
C ALA A 4 19.69 22.55 3.79
N ALA A 5 18.61 21.79 3.97
CA ALA A 5 18.74 20.36 4.21
C ALA A 5 19.50 19.70 3.06
N ALA A 6 20.41 18.78 3.39
CA ALA A 6 21.21 18.11 2.37
C ALA A 6 20.31 17.28 1.45
N LEU A 7 20.50 17.42 0.14
CA LEU A 7 19.85 16.56 -0.84
C LEU A 7 20.22 15.10 -0.56
N ILE A 8 19.21 14.25 -0.33
CA ILE A 8 19.42 12.82 -0.08
C ILE A 8 19.63 12.12 -1.44
N PRO A 9 20.75 11.41 -1.67
CA PRO A 9 20.98 10.74 -2.95
C PRO A 9 19.91 9.69 -3.26
N ARG A 10 19.47 9.58 -4.51
CA ARG A 10 18.45 8.59 -4.94
C ARG A 10 18.84 7.18 -4.54
N GLU A 11 20.12 6.85 -4.64
CA GLU A 11 20.69 5.55 -4.30
C GLU A 11 20.53 5.20 -2.81
N LYS A 12 20.41 6.19 -1.93
CA LYS A 12 20.18 5.98 -0.49
C LYS A 12 18.70 5.75 -0.17
N LEU A 13 17.79 6.27 -0.98
CA LEU A 13 16.35 6.16 -0.78
C LEU A 13 15.73 4.96 -1.49
N PHE A 14 16.21 4.63 -2.70
CA PHE A 14 15.55 3.67 -3.59
C PHE A 14 16.39 2.44 -3.97
N SER A 15 17.60 2.30 -3.38
CA SER A 15 18.27 1.00 -3.37
C SER A 15 17.42 -0.03 -2.63
N ASP A 16 17.67 -1.31 -2.90
CA ASP A 16 16.97 -2.34 -2.14
C ASP A 16 17.30 -2.19 -0.65
N PRO A 17 16.29 -2.30 0.24
CA PRO A 17 16.53 -2.27 1.67
C PRO A 17 17.50 -3.37 2.04
N LYS A 18 18.37 -3.12 3.02
CA LYS A 18 19.33 -4.12 3.48
C LYS A 18 18.63 -5.37 4.04
N PHE A 19 17.43 -5.18 4.57
CA PHE A 19 16.60 -6.23 5.14
C PHE A 19 15.13 -5.96 4.80
N SER A 20 14.43 -6.97 4.31
CA SER A 20 12.99 -6.91 4.00
C SER A 20 12.31 -8.25 4.30
N ALA A 21 10.97 -8.28 4.25
CA ALA A 21 10.16 -9.48 4.48
C ALA A 21 10.53 -10.26 5.76
N THR A 22 10.95 -9.55 6.81
CA THR A 22 11.52 -10.18 8.01
C THR A 22 10.47 -10.97 8.79
N SER A 23 10.78 -12.22 9.17
CA SER A 23 9.88 -13.05 10.01
C SER A 23 10.62 -14.10 10.82
N LEU A 24 10.04 -14.51 11.95
CA LEU A 24 10.57 -15.59 12.80
C LEU A 24 10.19 -16.97 12.25
N SER A 25 11.10 -17.92 12.42
CA SER A 25 10.80 -19.35 12.37
C SER A 25 9.73 -19.69 13.42
N PRO A 26 8.95 -20.77 13.23
CA PRO A 26 7.86 -21.10 14.15
C PRO A 26 8.32 -21.30 15.60
N ASP A 27 9.54 -21.78 15.81
CA ASP A 27 10.15 -21.97 17.13
C ASP A 27 10.86 -20.71 17.69
N GLY A 28 10.87 -19.61 16.94
CA GLY A 28 11.47 -18.34 17.36
C GLY A 28 13.00 -18.31 17.39
N LYS A 29 13.69 -19.37 16.96
CA LYS A 29 15.16 -19.45 17.05
C LYS A 29 15.88 -18.81 15.87
N ILE A 30 15.22 -18.73 14.72
CA ILE A 30 15.81 -18.25 13.47
C ILE A 30 14.99 -17.07 12.94
N LEU A 31 15.70 -16.01 12.59
CA LEU A 31 15.18 -14.90 11.81
C LEU A 31 15.37 -15.19 10.34
N GLY A 32 14.34 -15.08 9.52
CA GLY A 32 14.47 -14.99 8.07
C GLY A 32 14.32 -13.55 7.60
N TYR A 33 14.91 -13.22 6.47
CA TYR A 33 14.71 -11.95 5.78
C TYR A 33 15.16 -12.06 4.32
N ILE A 34 14.68 -11.16 3.46
CA ILE A 34 15.17 -10.98 2.10
C ILE A 34 16.19 -9.84 2.09
N ALA A 35 17.33 -10.08 1.44
CA ALA A 35 18.39 -9.09 1.23
C ALA A 35 19.06 -9.32 -0.13
N PRO A 36 19.65 -8.28 -0.75
CA PRO A 36 20.48 -8.45 -1.94
C PRO A 36 21.74 -9.27 -1.64
N ASP A 37 22.10 -10.19 -2.52
CA ASP A 37 23.35 -10.95 -2.46
C ASP A 37 24.55 -10.15 -3.04
N ALA A 38 25.72 -10.80 -3.17
CA ALA A 38 26.92 -10.16 -3.72
C ALA A 38 26.77 -9.64 -5.17
N ASN A 39 25.77 -10.13 -5.92
CA ASN A 39 25.45 -9.69 -7.27
C ASN A 39 24.26 -8.71 -7.31
N GLY A 40 23.74 -8.31 -6.13
CA GLY A 40 22.57 -7.44 -6.02
C GLY A 40 21.24 -8.15 -6.25
N VAL A 41 21.20 -9.50 -6.30
CA VAL A 41 19.95 -10.25 -6.47
C VAL A 41 19.33 -10.54 -5.12
N LYS A 42 18.05 -10.22 -4.95
CA LYS A 42 17.35 -10.46 -3.67
C LYS A 42 17.17 -11.95 -3.42
N ASN A 43 17.71 -12.41 -2.30
CA ASN A 43 17.67 -13.78 -1.83
C ASN A 43 17.24 -13.83 -0.36
N VAL A 44 16.85 -15.02 0.10
CA VAL A 44 16.53 -15.27 1.50
C VAL A 44 17.81 -15.53 2.28
N PHE A 45 17.91 -14.89 3.44
CA PHE A 45 18.96 -15.08 4.42
C PHE A 45 18.33 -15.47 5.75
N THR A 46 19.12 -16.17 6.56
CA THR A 46 18.73 -16.53 7.92
C THR A 46 19.75 -16.01 8.93
N ARG A 47 19.27 -15.68 10.13
CA ARG A 47 20.11 -15.29 11.27
C ARG A 47 19.64 -15.99 12.54
N CYS A 48 20.55 -16.67 13.21
CA CYS A 48 20.34 -17.25 14.52
C CYS A 48 20.09 -16.17 15.56
N ILE A 49 18.98 -16.27 16.30
CA ILE A 49 18.57 -15.25 17.27
C ILE A 49 19.46 -15.24 18.52
N SER A 50 20.02 -16.39 18.93
CA SER A 50 20.92 -16.48 20.09
C SER A 50 22.39 -16.28 19.72
N CYS A 51 22.86 -17.01 18.70
CA CYS A 51 24.26 -17.07 18.31
C CYS A 51 24.68 -16.04 17.24
N ARG A 52 23.71 -15.30 16.66
CA ARG A 52 23.93 -14.23 15.67
C ARG A 52 24.61 -14.65 14.36
N HIS A 53 24.81 -15.95 14.14
CA HIS A 53 25.30 -16.48 12.88
C HIS A 53 24.30 -16.20 11.76
N THR A 54 24.79 -15.67 10.63
CA THR A 54 24.01 -15.31 9.45
C THR A 54 24.49 -16.08 8.23
N ARG A 55 23.55 -16.54 7.40
CA ARG A 55 23.85 -17.23 6.13
C ARG A 55 22.80 -16.96 5.06
N GLN A 56 23.24 -16.91 3.81
CA GLN A 56 22.37 -16.96 2.63
C GLN A 56 21.81 -18.38 2.47
N VAL A 57 20.51 -18.53 2.22
CA VAL A 57 19.86 -19.85 2.14
C VAL A 57 19.17 -20.14 0.81
N THR A 58 18.95 -19.12 -0.02
CA THR A 58 18.60 -19.26 -1.44
C THR A 58 19.67 -18.61 -2.32
N PHE A 59 19.86 -19.10 -3.54
CA PHE A 59 20.91 -18.64 -4.46
C PHE A 59 20.34 -18.40 -5.85
N GLU A 60 19.28 -17.61 -5.88
CA GLU A 60 18.51 -17.29 -7.05
C GLU A 60 19.22 -16.25 -7.92
N LYS A 61 19.05 -16.39 -9.24
CA LYS A 61 19.51 -15.40 -10.24
C LYS A 61 18.47 -14.33 -10.54
N ARG A 62 17.28 -14.48 -9.96
CA ARG A 62 16.15 -13.56 -10.06
C ARG A 62 15.69 -13.24 -8.65
N ASP A 63 15.27 -12.00 -8.44
CA ASP A 63 14.77 -11.54 -7.16
C ASP A 63 13.69 -12.47 -6.61
N VAL A 64 13.94 -12.96 -5.39
CA VAL A 64 12.90 -13.54 -4.55
C VAL A 64 11.94 -12.42 -4.14
N LEU A 65 10.65 -12.63 -4.40
CA LEU A 65 9.59 -11.66 -4.11
C LEU A 65 9.07 -11.77 -2.67
N GLY A 66 9.07 -12.99 -2.13
CA GLY A 66 8.61 -13.30 -0.79
C GLY A 66 9.06 -14.70 -0.38
N TYR A 67 8.98 -14.98 0.92
CA TYR A 67 9.21 -16.32 1.44
C TYR A 67 8.32 -16.58 2.66
N GLU A 68 8.11 -17.86 2.97
CA GLU A 68 7.38 -18.29 4.16
C GLU A 68 8.06 -19.49 4.82
N TRP A 69 8.14 -19.44 6.16
CA TRP A 69 8.48 -20.61 6.97
C TRP A 69 7.39 -21.68 6.89
N THR A 70 7.77 -22.94 7.01
CA THR A 70 6.82 -24.07 7.00
C THR A 70 6.76 -24.78 8.36
N GLY A 71 5.91 -25.81 8.47
CA GLY A 71 5.86 -26.68 9.65
C GLY A 71 6.98 -27.70 9.74
N VAL A 72 7.78 -27.86 8.67
CA VAL A 72 8.97 -28.72 8.68
C VAL A 72 10.19 -27.87 9.01
N GLU A 73 10.96 -28.32 10.00
CA GLU A 73 12.20 -27.67 10.42
C GLU A 73 13.14 -27.50 9.22
N ASP A 74 13.79 -26.34 9.15
CA ASP A 74 14.69 -25.97 8.05
C ASP A 74 14.06 -26.05 6.65
N VAL A 75 12.73 -25.97 6.51
CA VAL A 75 12.07 -25.88 5.20
C VAL A 75 11.33 -24.57 5.06
N LEU A 76 11.62 -23.85 3.97
CA LEU A 76 10.91 -22.63 3.58
C LEU A 76 10.39 -22.73 2.15
N LEU A 77 9.36 -21.93 1.87
CA LEU A 77 8.86 -21.66 0.54
C LEU A 77 9.32 -20.28 0.11
N PHE A 78 9.56 -20.08 -1.18
CA PHE A 78 9.83 -18.76 -1.73
C PHE A 78 9.19 -18.59 -3.11
N SER A 79 8.95 -17.34 -3.50
CA SER A 79 8.25 -16.99 -4.73
C SER A 79 9.04 -16.06 -5.64
N GLN A 80 8.80 -16.21 -6.94
CA GLN A 80 9.35 -15.38 -8.02
C GLN A 80 8.28 -15.17 -9.09
N ASP A 81 8.40 -14.17 -9.95
CA ASP A 81 7.60 -14.03 -11.17
C ASP A 81 8.53 -13.83 -12.39
N ASN A 82 8.00 -13.51 -13.56
CA ASN A 82 8.79 -13.23 -14.76
C ASN A 82 8.70 -11.77 -15.19
N ASN A 83 9.64 -10.95 -14.71
CA ASN A 83 9.78 -9.54 -15.08
C ASN A 83 8.48 -8.73 -14.84
N GLY A 84 7.78 -9.00 -13.73
CA GLY A 84 6.58 -8.28 -13.35
C GLY A 84 5.30 -8.71 -14.07
N ASP A 85 5.29 -9.85 -14.76
CA ASP A 85 4.09 -10.43 -15.38
C ASP A 85 3.04 -10.94 -14.36
N GLU A 86 3.42 -10.97 -13.07
CA GLU A 86 2.63 -11.46 -11.94
C GLU A 86 2.17 -12.93 -12.03
N ASN A 87 2.78 -13.72 -12.91
CA ASN A 87 2.62 -15.18 -12.91
C ASN A 87 3.54 -15.77 -11.85
N THR A 88 3.06 -15.72 -10.61
CA THR A 88 3.84 -16.14 -9.44
C THR A 88 4.17 -17.63 -9.52
N MET A 89 5.45 -17.93 -9.36
CA MET A 89 6.05 -19.26 -9.25
C MET A 89 6.39 -19.52 -7.77
N ILE A 90 6.33 -20.78 -7.34
CA ILE A 90 6.62 -21.18 -5.96
C ILE A 90 7.65 -22.29 -5.95
N PHE A 91 8.62 -22.19 -5.04
CA PHE A 91 9.69 -23.15 -4.84
C PHE A 91 9.81 -23.52 -3.37
N LYS A 92 10.27 -24.74 -3.09
CA LYS A 92 10.65 -25.21 -1.75
C LYS A 92 12.17 -25.26 -1.62
N ARG A 93 12.69 -24.88 -0.46
CA ARG A 93 14.10 -25.00 -0.09
C ARG A 93 14.25 -25.69 1.27
N ASN A 94 15.09 -26.72 1.34
CA ASN A 94 15.63 -27.23 2.61
C ASN A 94 16.91 -26.44 2.92
N ILE A 95 16.94 -25.78 4.07
CA ILE A 95 18.02 -24.90 4.49
C ILE A 95 18.90 -25.52 5.57
N SER A 96 18.76 -26.79 5.91
CA SER A 96 19.64 -27.43 6.91
C SER A 96 21.12 -27.34 6.49
N GLU A 97 22.04 -27.32 7.45
CA GLU A 97 23.47 -27.12 7.16
C GLU A 97 24.06 -28.14 6.18
N ASN A 98 23.53 -29.36 6.19
CA ASN A 98 23.97 -30.45 5.31
C ASN A 98 23.25 -30.47 3.94
N ALA A 99 22.26 -29.59 3.71
CA ALA A 99 21.53 -29.57 2.45
C ALA A 99 22.37 -28.93 1.33
N PRO A 100 22.38 -29.49 0.10
CA PRO A 100 23.08 -28.88 -1.03
C PRO A 100 22.62 -27.42 -1.25
N PRO A 101 23.53 -26.43 -1.34
CA PRO A 101 23.16 -25.01 -1.29
C PRO A 101 22.27 -24.55 -2.45
N HIS A 102 22.47 -25.11 -3.65
CA HIS A 102 21.79 -24.69 -4.88
C HIS A 102 20.55 -25.53 -5.23
N GLU A 103 20.22 -26.54 -4.43
CA GLU A 103 19.10 -27.42 -4.72
C GLU A 103 17.78 -26.84 -4.21
N ARG A 104 16.78 -26.79 -5.09
CA ARG A 104 15.41 -26.40 -4.76
C ARG A 104 14.43 -27.35 -5.43
N THR A 105 13.26 -27.52 -4.81
CA THR A 105 12.13 -28.21 -5.45
C THR A 105 11.22 -27.19 -6.09
N ILE A 106 10.83 -27.44 -7.34
CA ILE A 106 9.84 -26.65 -8.04
C ILE A 106 8.46 -27.13 -7.58
N ILE A 107 7.67 -26.23 -6.99
CA ILE A 107 6.25 -26.49 -6.74
C ILE A 107 5.43 -26.06 -7.96
N SER A 108 5.73 -24.89 -8.51
CA SER A 108 5.14 -24.41 -9.75
C SER A 108 6.06 -23.41 -10.46
N ASN A 109 6.29 -23.63 -11.76
CA ASN A 109 6.96 -22.71 -12.68
C ASN A 109 6.44 -22.79 -14.12
N THR A 110 5.26 -23.37 -14.32
CA THR A 110 4.69 -23.58 -15.66
C THR A 110 4.33 -22.21 -16.27
N PRO A 111 4.83 -21.88 -17.48
CA PRO A 111 4.52 -20.61 -18.12
C PRO A 111 3.01 -20.35 -18.22
N GLY A 112 2.57 -19.15 -17.84
CA GLY A 112 1.16 -18.75 -17.86
C GLY A 112 0.31 -19.29 -16.70
N ILE A 113 0.86 -20.17 -15.86
CA ILE A 113 0.20 -20.63 -14.63
C ILE A 113 0.68 -19.80 -13.46
N ARG A 114 -0.27 -19.24 -12.73
CA ARG A 114 -0.07 -18.54 -11.48
C ARG A 114 -0.28 -19.49 -10.32
N ALA A 115 0.67 -19.44 -9.38
CA ALA A 115 0.61 -20.17 -8.13
C ALA A 115 0.40 -19.21 -6.95
N THR A 116 -0.29 -19.69 -5.92
CA THR A 116 -0.45 -19.00 -4.64
C THR A 116 -0.36 -20.00 -3.49
N VAL A 117 0.14 -19.57 -2.32
CA VAL A 117 -0.04 -20.35 -1.10
C VAL A 117 -1.45 -20.08 -0.60
N VAL A 118 -2.31 -21.11 -0.62
CA VAL A 118 -3.70 -21.02 -0.14
C VAL A 118 -3.76 -21.12 1.38
N ALA A 119 -2.94 -22.01 1.96
CA ALA A 119 -2.85 -22.16 3.40
C ALA A 119 -1.49 -22.72 3.83
N ASN A 120 -0.95 -22.18 4.93
CA ASN A 120 0.26 -22.64 5.58
C ASN A 120 0.13 -22.38 7.09
N ASN A 121 -0.20 -23.43 7.86
CA ASN A 121 -0.38 -23.30 9.31
C ASN A 121 0.94 -23.36 10.10
N LYS A 122 2.09 -23.53 9.42
CA LYS A 122 3.42 -23.61 10.02
C LYS A 122 3.58 -24.71 11.08
N ARG A 123 2.77 -25.78 10.98
CA ARG A 123 2.80 -26.95 11.87
C ARG A 123 2.81 -28.26 11.10
N ALA A 124 1.95 -28.37 10.09
CA ALA A 124 1.84 -29.58 9.32
C ALA A 124 3.05 -29.80 8.41
N ASN A 125 3.26 -31.05 8.02
CA ASN A 125 4.26 -31.44 7.03
C ASN A 125 3.80 -31.19 5.58
N TYR A 126 2.80 -30.35 5.37
CA TYR A 126 2.27 -30.00 4.06
C TYR A 126 1.77 -28.55 4.04
N VAL A 127 1.56 -28.02 2.84
CA VAL A 127 0.88 -26.74 2.60
C VAL A 127 -0.20 -26.92 1.55
N LEU A 128 -1.12 -25.96 1.44
CA LEU A 128 -2.05 -25.88 0.32
C LEU A 128 -1.58 -24.88 -0.72
N ILE A 129 -1.50 -25.31 -1.96
CA ILE A 129 -1.07 -24.53 -3.13
C ILE A 129 -2.24 -24.37 -4.07
N GLY A 130 -2.53 -23.13 -4.46
CA GLY A 130 -3.50 -22.80 -5.49
C GLY A 130 -2.82 -22.70 -6.84
N LEU A 131 -3.31 -23.38 -7.87
CA LEU A 131 -2.85 -23.25 -9.26
C LEU A 131 -4.03 -22.98 -10.19
N ASN A 132 -3.96 -21.99 -11.06
CA ASN A 132 -4.97 -21.74 -12.10
C ASN A 132 -4.73 -22.57 -13.38
N ASP A 133 -4.29 -23.82 -13.19
CA ASP A 133 -3.78 -24.73 -14.21
C ASP A 133 -4.85 -25.38 -15.10
N MET A 134 -6.09 -25.47 -14.61
CA MET A 134 -7.23 -25.96 -15.41
C MET A 134 -8.19 -24.85 -15.85
N THR A 135 -8.27 -23.76 -15.09
CA THR A 135 -9.16 -22.63 -15.38
C THR A 135 -8.42 -21.34 -15.10
N PRO A 136 -8.15 -20.48 -16.10
CA PRO A 136 -7.36 -19.26 -15.89
C PRO A 136 -7.91 -18.32 -14.81
N ALA A 137 -9.23 -18.36 -14.58
CA ALA A 137 -9.93 -17.52 -13.62
C ALA A 137 -9.86 -18.01 -12.16
N TYR A 138 -9.68 -19.31 -11.93
CA TYR A 138 -9.84 -19.90 -10.60
C TYR A 138 -8.71 -20.87 -10.28
N HIS A 139 -8.25 -20.86 -9.04
CA HIS A 139 -7.20 -21.76 -8.61
C HIS A 139 -7.80 -23.07 -8.09
N ASN A 140 -7.42 -24.18 -8.70
CA ASN A 140 -7.50 -25.49 -8.06
C ASN A 140 -6.61 -25.50 -6.83
N VAL A 141 -6.96 -26.30 -5.82
CA VAL A 141 -6.17 -26.40 -4.59
C VAL A 141 -5.53 -27.77 -4.49
N TYR A 142 -4.24 -27.78 -4.24
CA TYR A 142 -3.41 -28.96 -4.09
C TYR A 142 -2.78 -29.00 -2.71
N ARG A 143 -2.70 -30.19 -2.11
CA ARG A 143 -1.83 -30.48 -0.97
C ARG A 143 -0.44 -30.76 -1.51
N PHE A 144 0.53 -29.96 -1.10
CA PHE A 144 1.94 -30.21 -1.38
C PHE A 144 2.63 -30.74 -0.12
N ASP A 145 3.11 -31.98 -0.17
CA ASP A 145 3.82 -32.62 0.92
C ASP A 145 5.27 -32.11 1.00
N LEU A 146 5.62 -31.50 2.13
CA LEU A 146 6.91 -30.85 2.32
C LEU A 146 8.05 -31.86 2.50
N ILE A 147 7.76 -33.14 2.75
CA ILE A 147 8.76 -34.20 2.90
C ILE A 147 8.92 -34.94 1.57
N THR A 148 7.82 -35.44 0.98
CA THR A 148 7.88 -36.30 -0.20
C THR A 148 7.93 -35.53 -1.53
N ASN A 149 7.61 -34.23 -1.52
CA ASN A 149 7.38 -33.39 -2.72
C ASN A 149 6.17 -33.80 -3.57
N GLU A 150 5.27 -34.62 -3.02
CA GLU A 150 4.06 -35.01 -3.73
C GLU A 150 3.06 -33.86 -3.76
N LEU A 151 2.48 -33.61 -4.93
CA LEU A 151 1.40 -32.66 -5.14
C LEU A 151 0.11 -33.43 -5.42
N THR A 152 -0.85 -33.37 -4.49
CA THR A 152 -2.13 -34.10 -4.56
C THR A 152 -3.30 -33.12 -4.67
N LEU A 153 -4.20 -33.32 -5.63
CA LEU A 153 -5.38 -32.47 -5.79
C LEU A 153 -6.34 -32.59 -4.59
N VAL A 154 -6.80 -31.46 -4.06
CA VAL A 154 -7.73 -31.36 -2.91
C VAL A 154 -9.05 -30.72 -3.31
N LEU A 155 -9.03 -29.72 -4.20
CA LEU A 155 -10.23 -29.06 -4.73
C LEU A 155 -10.09 -28.84 -6.23
N THR A 156 -11.03 -29.41 -7.00
CA THR A 156 -11.27 -28.99 -8.38
C THR A 156 -12.14 -27.74 -8.38
N ASN A 157 -11.62 -26.59 -8.80
CA ASN A 157 -12.28 -25.30 -8.68
C ASN A 157 -12.54 -24.65 -10.04
N LYS A 158 -13.79 -24.32 -10.30
CA LYS A 158 -14.27 -23.62 -11.50
C LYS A 158 -15.18 -22.43 -11.17
N ARG A 159 -15.24 -22.01 -9.90
CA ARG A 159 -16.27 -21.08 -9.41
C ARG A 159 -15.75 -20.06 -8.42
N PHE A 160 -14.96 -20.48 -7.45
CA PHE A 160 -14.65 -19.63 -6.30
C PHE A 160 -13.33 -18.90 -6.48
N PRO A 161 -13.29 -17.55 -6.50
CA PRO A 161 -12.04 -16.80 -6.51
C PRO A 161 -11.20 -17.00 -5.23
N VAL A 162 -11.85 -17.23 -4.08
CA VAL A 162 -11.16 -17.46 -2.80
C VAL A 162 -11.79 -18.62 -2.05
N VAL A 163 -10.94 -19.43 -1.44
CA VAL A 163 -11.30 -20.44 -0.45
C VAL A 163 -10.58 -20.13 0.86
N ILE A 164 -11.18 -20.52 1.98
CA ILE A 164 -10.73 -20.16 3.33
C ILE A 164 -10.66 -21.44 4.14
N THR A 165 -9.56 -21.61 4.87
CA THR A 165 -9.29 -22.82 5.66
C THR A 165 -9.33 -22.54 7.15
N ASP A 166 -9.55 -23.60 7.94
CA ASP A 166 -9.38 -23.53 9.39
C ASP A 166 -7.91 -23.74 9.84
N ASN A 167 -7.68 -23.85 11.15
CA ASN A 167 -6.34 -23.98 11.71
C ASN A 167 -5.62 -25.29 11.29
N ASP A 168 -6.38 -26.30 10.86
CA ASP A 168 -5.87 -27.58 10.36
C ASP A 168 -5.72 -27.60 8.84
N MET A 169 -5.90 -26.44 8.19
CA MET A 169 -5.90 -26.25 6.74
C MET A 169 -6.99 -27.03 6.02
N LYS A 170 -8.09 -27.38 6.70
CA LYS A 170 -9.26 -27.92 6.04
C LYS A 170 -10.01 -26.78 5.37
N ILE A 171 -10.43 -26.96 4.12
CA ILE A 171 -11.27 -25.97 3.41
C ILE A 171 -12.64 -25.91 4.10
N ARG A 172 -13.02 -24.70 4.56
CA ARG A 172 -14.26 -24.46 5.31
C ARG A 172 -15.22 -23.57 4.55
N LEU A 173 -14.71 -22.49 3.97
CA LEU A 173 -15.51 -21.51 3.27
C LEU A 173 -14.97 -21.24 1.86
N ALA A 174 -15.85 -20.76 1.00
CA ALA A 174 -15.50 -20.16 -0.28
C ALA A 174 -16.36 -18.94 -0.52
N ILE A 175 -15.88 -17.99 -1.32
CA ILE A 175 -16.63 -16.76 -1.64
C ILE A 175 -17.02 -16.74 -3.11
N GLU A 176 -18.16 -16.16 -3.40
CA GLU A 176 -18.61 -15.88 -4.76
C GLU A 176 -19.39 -14.57 -4.78
N GLU A 177 -19.07 -13.71 -5.73
CA GLU A 177 -19.87 -12.54 -6.03
C GLU A 177 -21.14 -12.93 -6.78
N GLN A 178 -22.27 -12.32 -6.42
CA GLN A 178 -23.58 -12.66 -6.95
C GLN A 178 -24.02 -11.60 -7.97
N ASP A 179 -25.00 -11.94 -8.80
CA ASP A 179 -25.51 -11.04 -9.85
C ASP A 179 -26.13 -9.75 -9.30
N ASP A 180 -26.65 -9.79 -8.06
CA ASP A 180 -27.19 -8.63 -7.33
C ASP A 180 -26.10 -7.77 -6.65
N GLY A 181 -24.82 -8.11 -6.84
CA GLY A 181 -23.66 -7.46 -6.23
C GLY A 181 -23.41 -7.85 -4.77
N THR A 182 -24.24 -8.73 -4.17
CA THR A 182 -23.95 -9.30 -2.85
C THR A 182 -22.76 -10.26 -2.94
N THR A 183 -22.10 -10.51 -1.80
CA THR A 183 -21.08 -11.55 -1.71
C THR A 183 -21.63 -12.71 -0.88
N ALA A 184 -21.74 -13.88 -1.49
CA ALA A 184 -22.15 -15.09 -0.79
C ALA A 184 -20.90 -15.85 -0.30
N TYR A 185 -20.87 -16.14 0.99
CA TYR A 185 -19.98 -17.11 1.58
C TYR A 185 -20.67 -18.47 1.59
N PHE A 186 -20.00 -19.47 1.04
CA PHE A 186 -20.46 -20.85 1.05
C PHE A 186 -19.63 -21.65 2.03
N ARG A 187 -20.26 -22.56 2.77
CA ARG A 187 -19.60 -23.59 3.57
C ARG A 187 -19.67 -24.94 2.88
N VAL A 188 -18.70 -25.80 3.15
CA VAL A 188 -18.70 -27.18 2.65
C VAL A 188 -19.93 -27.92 3.18
N SER A 189 -20.66 -28.56 2.28
CA SER A 189 -21.83 -29.38 2.57
C SER A 189 -21.45 -30.65 3.32
N SER A 190 -22.29 -31.09 4.26
CA SER A 190 -22.11 -32.40 4.92
C SER A 190 -22.23 -33.58 3.96
N LYS A 191 -22.79 -33.37 2.76
CA LYS A 191 -22.91 -34.37 1.69
C LYS A 191 -21.70 -34.40 0.76
N ALA A 192 -20.79 -33.43 0.85
CA ALA A 192 -19.63 -33.35 -0.03
C ALA A 192 -18.66 -34.51 0.24
N ASN A 193 -18.12 -35.10 -0.84
CA ASN A 193 -17.01 -36.04 -0.70
C ASN A 193 -15.73 -35.25 -0.45
N GLN A 194 -15.23 -35.24 0.79
CA GLN A 194 -14.01 -34.50 1.14
C GLN A 194 -12.75 -34.98 0.38
N LYS A 195 -12.75 -36.21 -0.15
CA LYS A 195 -11.62 -36.72 -0.95
C LYS A 195 -11.67 -36.27 -2.42
N GLU A 196 -12.84 -35.83 -2.88
CA GLU A 196 -13.09 -35.43 -4.26
C GLU A 196 -13.88 -34.12 -4.27
N LEU A 197 -13.47 -33.16 -3.42
CA LEU A 197 -14.19 -31.91 -3.29
C LEU A 197 -14.10 -31.15 -4.63
N SER A 198 -15.25 -30.74 -5.15
CA SER A 198 -15.32 -29.85 -6.30
C SER A 198 -16.01 -28.54 -5.93
N SER A 199 -15.94 -27.55 -6.80
CA SER A 199 -16.73 -26.32 -6.66
C SER A 199 -18.19 -26.46 -7.14
N ASP A 200 -18.67 -27.69 -7.36
CA ASP A 200 -20.04 -27.95 -7.80
C ASP A 200 -21.05 -27.59 -6.70
N LYS A 201 -22.21 -27.06 -7.08
CA LYS A 201 -23.24 -26.58 -6.12
C LYS A 201 -23.64 -27.61 -5.07
N ARG A 202 -23.57 -28.92 -5.36
CA ARG A 202 -23.93 -29.99 -4.41
C ARG A 202 -22.98 -30.08 -3.19
N ASP A 203 -21.74 -29.63 -3.36
CA ASP A 203 -20.68 -29.73 -2.35
C ASP A 203 -20.67 -28.50 -1.42
N TRP A 204 -21.52 -27.51 -1.68
CA TRP A 204 -21.49 -26.21 -1.02
C TRP A 204 -22.89 -25.74 -0.63
N LEU A 205 -23.01 -25.19 0.57
CA LEU A 205 -24.23 -24.58 1.09
C LEU A 205 -23.96 -23.10 1.36
N GLU A 206 -24.86 -22.23 0.95
CA GLU A 206 -24.77 -20.82 1.35
C GLU A 206 -24.75 -20.73 2.87
N TYR A 207 -23.83 -19.91 3.39
CA TYR A 207 -23.57 -19.74 4.81
C TYR A 207 -23.96 -18.33 5.26
N VAL A 208 -23.43 -17.31 4.58
CA VAL A 208 -23.69 -15.89 4.86
C VAL A 208 -23.78 -15.17 3.54
N ARG A 209 -24.75 -14.25 3.42
CA ARG A 209 -24.84 -13.30 2.32
C ARG A 209 -24.55 -11.90 2.83
N VAL A 210 -23.50 -11.30 2.30
CA VAL A 210 -23.02 -9.97 2.69
C VAL A 210 -23.55 -8.95 1.70
N GLN A 211 -24.14 -7.88 2.22
CA GLN A 211 -24.65 -6.78 1.41
C GLN A 211 -23.51 -6.05 0.70
N PRO A 212 -23.76 -5.50 -0.51
CA PRO A 212 -22.71 -4.86 -1.31
C PRO A 212 -21.98 -3.72 -0.56
N ASP A 213 -22.65 -3.06 0.37
CA ASP A 213 -22.10 -1.96 1.14
C ASP A 213 -21.32 -2.42 2.39
N ASP A 214 -21.57 -3.63 2.88
CA ASP A 214 -20.85 -4.21 4.02
C ASP A 214 -19.60 -5.01 3.61
N LYS A 215 -19.50 -5.35 2.32
CA LYS A 215 -18.39 -6.10 1.72
C LYS A 215 -17.00 -5.56 2.08
N PRO A 216 -16.72 -4.24 2.09
CA PRO A 216 -15.37 -3.73 2.41
C PRO A 216 -14.89 -4.06 3.83
N ILE A 217 -15.80 -4.41 4.74
CA ILE A 217 -15.52 -4.64 6.17
C ILE A 217 -16.21 -5.90 6.70
N THR A 218 -16.45 -6.90 5.84
CA THR A 218 -16.98 -8.18 6.27
C THR A 218 -16.11 -9.31 5.72
N ALA A 219 -15.37 -9.97 6.60
CA ALA A 219 -14.52 -11.10 6.23
C ALA A 219 -14.22 -11.98 7.46
N PRO A 220 -14.13 -13.32 7.30
CA PRO A 220 -13.61 -14.17 8.34
C PRO A 220 -12.10 -13.93 8.48
N ILE A 221 -11.61 -13.84 9.71
CA ILE A 221 -10.20 -13.55 10.01
C ILE A 221 -9.49 -14.67 10.77
N GLY A 222 -10.22 -15.70 11.18
CA GLY A 222 -9.62 -16.86 11.83
C GLY A 222 -10.65 -17.78 12.47
N PHE A 223 -10.16 -18.88 13.04
CA PHE A 223 -10.96 -19.83 13.81
C PHE A 223 -10.39 -19.92 15.23
N ASP A 224 -11.25 -20.23 16.19
CA ASP A 224 -10.81 -20.57 17.53
C ASP A 224 -10.04 -21.90 17.55
N LYS A 225 -9.46 -22.24 18.71
CA LYS A 225 -8.60 -23.43 18.84
C LYS A 225 -9.30 -24.73 18.43
N THR A 226 -10.61 -24.84 18.63
CA THR A 226 -11.40 -26.05 18.34
C THR A 226 -11.87 -26.11 16.89
N ASN A 227 -11.73 -25.03 16.12
CA ASN A 227 -12.31 -24.85 14.79
C ASN A 227 -13.84 -24.94 14.76
N GLU A 228 -14.49 -24.79 15.91
CA GLU A 228 -15.95 -24.78 16.06
C GLU A 228 -16.51 -23.36 16.04
N ARG A 229 -15.70 -22.35 16.36
CA ARG A 229 -16.06 -20.93 16.25
C ARG A 229 -15.18 -20.22 15.25
N VAL A 230 -15.74 -19.20 14.61
CA VAL A 230 -15.08 -18.39 13.59
C VAL A 230 -15.09 -16.92 14.02
N TYR A 231 -13.94 -16.28 13.89
CA TYR A 231 -13.77 -14.84 14.08
C TYR A 231 -14.01 -14.11 12.77
N TRP A 232 -14.74 -13.00 12.83
CA TRP A 232 -15.01 -12.15 11.66
C TRP A 232 -14.76 -10.69 11.99
N VAL A 233 -14.26 -9.93 11.02
CA VAL A 233 -14.65 -8.53 10.92
C VAL A 233 -16.05 -8.51 10.29
N TRP A 234 -16.97 -7.78 10.90
CA TRP A 234 -18.40 -7.79 10.57
C TRP A 234 -18.91 -6.36 10.34
N GLY A 235 -19.39 -6.10 9.13
CA GLY A 235 -19.81 -4.77 8.69
C GLY A 235 -21.26 -4.41 9.00
N GLU A 236 -22.13 -5.41 9.16
CA GLU A 236 -23.55 -5.14 9.38
C GLU A 236 -23.75 -4.37 10.70
N GLY A 237 -24.54 -3.30 10.66
CA GLY A 237 -24.85 -2.48 11.83
C GLY A 237 -23.73 -1.53 12.31
N ALA A 238 -22.55 -1.53 11.70
CA ALA A 238 -21.45 -0.61 12.05
C ALA A 238 -20.74 -0.04 10.81
N ASP A 239 -20.37 1.25 10.84
CA ASP A 239 -19.63 1.87 9.74
C ASP A 239 -18.14 1.47 9.73
N LEU A 240 -17.53 1.38 10.92
CA LEU A 240 -16.12 1.04 11.11
C LEU A 240 -15.88 -0.48 11.34
N GLY A 241 -16.96 -1.25 11.49
CA GLY A 241 -16.93 -2.69 11.67
C GLY A 241 -16.81 -3.15 13.13
N ASN A 242 -17.24 -4.39 13.36
CA ASN A 242 -17.13 -5.11 14.63
C ASN A 242 -16.20 -6.31 14.46
N LEU A 243 -15.39 -6.63 15.47
CA LEU A 243 -14.81 -7.96 15.60
C LEU A 243 -15.82 -8.83 16.33
N ILE A 244 -16.25 -9.91 15.69
CA ILE A 244 -17.18 -10.87 16.27
C ILE A 244 -16.55 -12.25 16.36
N VAL A 245 -17.14 -13.09 17.20
CA VAL A 245 -16.94 -14.54 17.19
C VAL A 245 -18.31 -15.23 17.13
N ALA A 246 -18.44 -16.32 16.39
CA ALA A 246 -19.69 -17.05 16.28
C ALA A 246 -19.45 -18.56 16.13
N PRO A 247 -20.35 -19.43 16.62
CA PRO A 247 -20.38 -20.83 16.23
C PRO A 247 -20.42 -20.98 14.71
N PHE A 248 -19.53 -21.77 14.13
CA PHE A 248 -19.43 -21.95 12.67
C PHE A 248 -20.66 -22.61 12.06
N ASN A 249 -21.42 -23.38 12.86
CA ASN A 249 -22.68 -23.98 12.42
C ASN A 249 -23.87 -23.01 12.50
N ASN A 250 -23.74 -21.88 13.22
CA ASN A 250 -24.80 -20.91 13.46
C ASN A 250 -24.24 -19.48 13.65
N ILE A 251 -23.98 -18.79 12.53
CA ILE A 251 -23.47 -17.40 12.52
C ILE A 251 -24.41 -16.39 13.21
N SER A 252 -25.70 -16.71 13.33
CA SER A 252 -26.68 -15.83 13.97
C SER A 252 -26.41 -15.68 15.47
N ASP A 253 -25.81 -16.68 16.10
CA ASP A 253 -25.40 -16.68 17.52
C ASP A 253 -24.02 -16.06 17.69
N ARG A 254 -23.85 -14.85 17.15
CA ARG A 254 -22.59 -14.11 17.16
C ARG A 254 -22.47 -13.24 18.41
N GLU A 255 -21.26 -13.17 18.94
CA GLU A 255 -20.87 -12.29 20.03
C GLU A 255 -19.94 -11.20 19.49
N VAL A 256 -20.18 -9.94 19.87
CA VAL A 256 -19.28 -8.83 19.57
C VAL A 256 -18.15 -8.81 20.60
N LEU A 257 -16.91 -8.96 20.14
CA LEU A 257 -15.70 -8.88 20.96
C LEU A 257 -15.14 -7.46 21.00
N TYR A 258 -15.25 -6.72 19.90
CA TYR A 258 -14.76 -5.35 19.80
C TYR A 258 -15.57 -4.55 18.78
N THR A 259 -15.81 -3.28 19.06
CA THR A 259 -16.44 -2.33 18.12
C THR A 259 -15.45 -1.21 17.86
N ALA A 260 -15.12 -0.98 16.60
CA ALA A 260 -14.17 0.05 16.24
C ALA A 260 -14.78 1.45 16.36
N THR A 261 -13.97 2.44 16.76
CA THR A 261 -14.46 3.77 17.17
C THR A 261 -13.86 4.94 16.40
N ARG A 262 -12.66 4.80 15.84
CA ARG A 262 -11.93 5.87 15.16
C ARG A 262 -11.57 5.53 13.72
N ALA A 263 -11.18 4.28 13.46
CA ALA A 263 -10.91 3.75 12.12
C ALA A 263 -11.41 2.32 12.00
N GLN A 264 -11.37 1.74 10.80
CA GLN A 264 -11.65 0.31 10.65
C GLN A 264 -10.63 -0.54 11.42
N ILE A 265 -11.07 -1.73 11.82
CA ILE A 265 -10.24 -2.73 12.47
C ILE A 265 -9.05 -3.07 11.57
N GLY A 266 -7.84 -2.82 12.09
CA GLY A 266 -6.57 -3.11 11.46
C GLY A 266 -6.07 -4.50 11.82
N GLN A 267 -4.86 -4.58 12.38
CA GLN A 267 -4.26 -5.84 12.78
C GLN A 267 -4.97 -6.41 14.00
N VAL A 268 -5.26 -7.71 13.96
CA VAL A 268 -5.77 -8.47 15.09
C VAL A 268 -4.70 -9.46 15.52
N LEU A 269 -4.23 -9.32 16.75
CA LEU A 269 -3.25 -10.22 17.33
C LEU A 269 -3.99 -11.37 18.02
N PHE A 270 -3.83 -12.58 17.48
CA PHE A 270 -4.25 -13.81 18.13
C PHE A 270 -3.04 -14.57 18.69
N HIS A 271 -3.24 -15.30 19.78
CA HIS A 271 -2.24 -16.28 20.24
C HIS A 271 -2.02 -17.32 19.13
N PRO A 272 -0.77 -17.58 18.67
CA PRO A 272 -0.50 -18.48 17.54
C PRO A 272 -1.02 -19.89 17.76
N GLU A 273 -0.86 -20.44 18.98
CA GLU A 273 -1.40 -21.74 19.39
C GLU A 273 -2.87 -21.70 19.82
N ASP A 274 -3.20 -20.97 20.88
CA ASP A 274 -4.53 -21.01 21.50
C ASP A 274 -5.61 -20.22 20.76
N LYS A 275 -5.24 -19.41 19.75
CA LYS A 275 -6.16 -18.61 18.93
C LYS A 275 -7.05 -17.66 19.74
N THR A 276 -6.61 -17.32 20.95
CA THR A 276 -7.26 -16.35 21.82
C THR A 276 -6.93 -14.94 21.34
N LEU A 277 -7.92 -14.03 21.36
CA LEU A 277 -7.73 -12.64 21.01
C LEU A 277 -6.84 -11.94 22.04
N MET A 278 -5.74 -11.34 21.61
CA MET A 278 -4.79 -10.63 22.47
C MET A 278 -4.97 -9.12 22.39
N ALA A 279 -4.99 -8.56 21.17
CA ALA A 279 -5.12 -7.13 20.92
C ALA A 279 -5.67 -6.86 19.53
N VAL A 280 -6.21 -5.65 19.34
CA VAL A 280 -6.71 -5.12 18.07
C VAL A 280 -6.02 -3.78 17.81
N SER A 281 -5.74 -3.43 16.56
CA SER A 281 -5.34 -2.08 16.20
C SER A 281 -6.39 -1.34 15.38
N GLU A 282 -6.42 -0.02 15.53
CA GLU A 282 -7.12 0.89 14.62
C GLU A 282 -6.09 1.82 13.97
N PHE A 283 -6.26 2.16 12.69
CA PHE A 283 -5.34 3.04 11.97
C PHE A 283 -6.09 4.22 11.35
N TYR A 284 -6.19 5.33 12.07
CA TYR A 284 -6.68 6.60 11.51
C TYR A 284 -5.54 7.45 10.95
N HIS A 285 -4.95 8.32 11.78
CA HIS A 285 -3.72 9.08 11.47
C HIS A 285 -2.45 8.33 11.85
N LYS A 286 -2.47 7.61 12.96
CA LYS A 286 -1.40 6.73 13.44
C LYS A 286 -2.06 5.45 13.96
N PRO A 287 -1.36 4.31 14.00
CA PRO A 287 -1.93 3.10 14.56
C PRO A 287 -2.03 3.21 16.08
N GLU A 288 -3.16 2.78 16.61
CA GLU A 288 -3.46 2.68 18.04
C GLU A 288 -3.77 1.23 18.40
N LEU A 289 -3.35 0.79 19.58
CA LEU A 289 -3.50 -0.60 20.04
C LEU A 289 -4.50 -0.67 21.21
N PHE A 290 -5.43 -1.61 21.11
CA PHE A 290 -6.48 -1.91 22.07
C PHE A 290 -6.28 -3.32 22.60
N VAL A 291 -5.98 -3.45 23.89
CA VAL A 291 -5.64 -4.73 24.50
C VAL A 291 -6.92 -5.45 24.93
N ALA A 292 -7.11 -6.67 24.43
CA ALA A 292 -8.24 -7.54 24.77
C ALA A 292 -7.91 -8.50 25.92
N ASN A 293 -6.62 -8.87 26.06
CA ASN A 293 -6.17 -9.86 27.02
C ASN A 293 -5.00 -9.32 27.86
N ASP A 294 -5.17 -9.32 29.18
CA ASP A 294 -4.17 -8.76 30.10
C ASP A 294 -2.83 -9.52 30.10
N THR A 295 -2.77 -10.76 29.58
CA THR A 295 -1.53 -11.55 29.48
C THR A 295 -0.46 -10.92 28.61
N VAL A 296 -0.81 -9.95 27.75
CA VAL A 296 0.14 -9.19 26.91
C VAL A 296 0.24 -7.73 27.33
N MET A 297 -0.49 -7.29 28.36
CA MET A 297 -0.57 -5.87 28.74
C MET A 297 0.81 -5.31 29.12
N ASP A 298 1.51 -5.98 30.04
CA ASP A 298 2.84 -5.59 30.49
C ASP A 298 3.85 -5.54 29.34
N ASP A 299 3.75 -6.50 28.42
CA ASP A 299 4.64 -6.63 27.27
C ASP A 299 4.45 -5.44 26.32
N LEU A 300 3.20 -5.15 25.96
CA LEU A 300 2.86 -4.03 25.08
C LEU A 300 3.18 -2.68 25.72
N GLN A 301 2.94 -2.53 27.03
CA GLN A 301 3.30 -1.32 27.77
C GLN A 301 4.81 -1.08 27.78
N TYR A 302 5.62 -2.12 28.00
CA TYR A 302 7.07 -2.03 27.90
C TYR A 302 7.51 -1.59 26.50
N LEU A 303 6.95 -2.21 25.45
CA LEU A 303 7.33 -1.94 24.07
C LEU A 303 6.94 -0.52 23.62
N VAL A 304 5.73 -0.05 23.94
CA VAL A 304 5.34 1.33 23.63
C VAL A 304 6.27 2.34 24.30
N ASN A 305 6.67 2.09 25.56
CA ASN A 305 7.59 2.96 26.29
C ASN A 305 9.04 2.92 25.77
N LEU A 306 9.42 1.87 25.03
CA LEU A 306 10.78 1.72 24.48
C LEU A 306 11.08 2.75 23.38
N ARG A 307 10.05 3.15 22.61
CA ARG A 307 10.15 4.12 21.51
C ARG A 307 8.90 5.02 21.49
N PRO A 308 8.79 5.97 22.44
CA PRO A 308 7.58 6.77 22.61
C PRO A 308 7.28 7.72 21.43
N ALA A 309 8.26 8.01 20.56
CA ALA A 309 8.06 8.82 19.36
C ALA A 309 7.53 8.02 18.16
N GLY A 310 7.65 6.68 18.19
CA GLY A 310 7.22 5.80 17.13
C GLY A 310 5.93 5.06 17.47
N SER A 311 5.24 4.54 16.45
CA SER A 311 4.01 3.78 16.67
C SER A 311 4.30 2.28 16.59
N LEU A 312 4.18 1.57 17.72
CA LEU A 312 4.50 0.14 17.83
C LEU A 312 3.72 -0.69 16.80
N GLN A 313 4.40 -1.60 16.11
CA GLN A 313 3.83 -2.63 15.25
C GLN A 313 4.45 -3.98 15.59
N ILE A 314 3.62 -5.02 15.57
CA ILE A 314 4.06 -6.41 15.76
C ILE A 314 4.29 -7.01 14.38
N VAL A 315 5.54 -7.38 14.09
CA VAL A 315 5.95 -7.92 12.79
C VAL A 315 5.75 -9.43 12.75
N SER A 316 6.17 -10.12 13.81
CA SER A 316 6.13 -11.59 13.87
C SER A 316 6.20 -12.05 15.32
N VAL A 317 5.65 -13.23 15.61
CA VAL A 317 5.72 -13.85 16.94
C VAL A 317 6.03 -15.34 16.78
N SER A 318 6.85 -15.90 17.68
CA SER A 318 7.07 -17.34 17.78
C SER A 318 5.79 -18.05 18.24
N ARG A 319 5.66 -19.36 17.96
CA ARG A 319 4.45 -20.14 18.31
C ARG A 319 4.11 -20.10 19.80
N ASP A 320 5.14 -20.19 20.64
CA ASP A 320 5.04 -20.10 22.10
C ASP A 320 4.86 -18.66 22.62
N MET A 321 4.78 -17.68 21.71
CA MET A 321 4.77 -16.24 21.99
C MET A 321 5.92 -15.78 22.89
N GLN A 322 7.04 -16.47 22.99
CA GLN A 322 8.15 -16.05 23.85
C GLN A 322 9.05 -15.02 23.16
N THR A 323 9.19 -15.10 21.83
CA THR A 323 10.02 -14.21 21.02
C THR A 323 9.16 -13.45 20.02
N TRP A 324 9.21 -12.13 20.06
CA TRP A 324 8.48 -11.27 19.13
C TRP A 324 9.47 -10.46 18.29
N LEU A 325 9.10 -10.18 17.04
CA LEU A 325 9.69 -9.11 16.26
C LEU A 325 8.73 -7.94 16.27
N VAL A 326 9.26 -6.77 16.60
CA VAL A 326 8.50 -5.53 16.65
C VAL A 326 9.25 -4.43 15.93
N THR A 327 8.49 -3.48 15.39
CA THR A 327 9.00 -2.27 14.76
C THR A 327 8.19 -1.08 15.22
N TYR A 328 8.61 0.12 14.84
CA TYR A 328 7.94 1.37 15.19
C TYR A 328 7.78 2.22 13.93
N LEU A 329 6.53 2.52 13.55
CA LEU A 329 6.28 3.43 12.45
C LEU A 329 6.70 4.84 12.85
N SER A 330 7.53 5.44 12.00
CA SER A 330 8.02 6.80 12.12
C SER A 330 8.21 7.35 10.70
N ALA A 331 7.76 8.58 10.45
CA ALA A 331 8.07 9.26 9.18
C ALA A 331 9.52 9.77 9.14
N GLU A 332 10.09 10.04 10.31
CA GLU A 332 11.39 10.69 10.48
C GLU A 332 12.55 9.69 10.60
N ASN A 333 12.24 8.41 10.77
CA ASN A 333 13.23 7.36 10.97
C ASN A 333 12.86 6.15 10.12
N PRO A 334 13.79 5.54 9.37
CA PRO A 334 13.54 4.27 8.71
C PRO A 334 13.25 3.15 9.71
N PHE A 335 12.77 2.01 9.20
CA PHE A 335 12.31 0.92 10.05
C PHE A 335 13.45 0.28 10.86
N GLU A 336 13.37 0.42 12.17
CA GLU A 336 14.13 -0.39 13.13
C GLU A 336 13.34 -1.67 13.46
N VAL A 337 14.02 -2.82 13.46
CA VAL A 337 13.43 -4.10 13.89
C VAL A 337 14.09 -4.57 15.17
N PHE A 338 13.28 -4.85 16.18
CA PHE A 338 13.72 -5.36 17.48
C PHE A 338 13.30 -6.81 17.67
N VAL A 339 14.15 -7.60 18.32
CA VAL A 339 13.75 -8.87 18.92
C VAL A 339 13.38 -8.62 20.38
N TYR A 340 12.15 -8.92 20.73
CA TYR A 340 11.64 -8.84 22.09
C TYR A 340 11.51 -10.23 22.69
N ARG A 341 12.15 -10.44 23.85
CA ARG A 341 12.12 -11.69 24.59
C ARG A 341 11.26 -11.50 25.84
N ARG A 342 10.09 -12.13 25.84
CA ARG A 342 9.08 -11.93 26.90
C ARG A 342 9.55 -12.41 28.26
N TRP A 343 10.20 -13.57 28.32
CA TRP A 343 10.76 -14.10 29.56
C TRP A 343 11.84 -13.22 30.20
N LEU A 344 12.47 -12.31 29.44
CA LEU A 344 13.43 -11.33 29.96
C LEU A 344 12.85 -9.92 30.09
N LYS A 345 11.64 -9.68 29.57
CA LYS A 345 11.09 -8.33 29.34
C LYS A 345 12.13 -7.37 28.75
N SER A 346 12.84 -7.82 27.70
CA SER A 346 13.91 -7.06 27.07
C SER A 346 13.81 -7.11 25.56
N ALA A 347 14.01 -5.95 24.93
CA ALA A 347 14.05 -5.79 23.48
C ALA A 347 15.45 -5.39 23.03
N GLU A 348 15.99 -6.09 22.04
CA GLU A 348 17.29 -5.82 21.43
C GLU A 348 17.07 -5.36 19.97
N LEU A 349 17.72 -4.26 19.58
CA LEU A 349 17.74 -3.83 18.17
C LEU A 349 18.48 -4.89 17.34
N LEU A 350 17.82 -5.44 16.33
CA LEU A 350 18.44 -6.37 15.39
C LEU A 350 19.14 -5.63 14.26
N PHE A 351 18.42 -4.72 13.62
CA PHE A 351 18.91 -3.90 12.51
C PHE A 351 17.96 -2.74 12.18
N ASN A 352 18.51 -1.78 11.46
CA ASN A 352 17.79 -0.77 10.69
C ASN A 352 17.71 -1.24 9.23
N THR A 353 16.57 -1.07 8.57
CA THR A 353 16.42 -1.44 7.14
C THR A 353 17.18 -0.52 6.19
N HIS A 354 17.43 0.73 6.60
CA HIS A 354 18.15 1.77 5.85
C HIS A 354 19.13 2.56 6.73
N PRO A 355 20.16 1.91 7.31
CA PRO A 355 21.12 2.59 8.18
C PRO A 355 21.90 3.71 7.46
N GLU A 356 21.99 3.66 6.14
CA GLU A 356 22.58 4.72 5.33
C GLU A 356 21.81 6.05 5.36
N LEU A 357 20.59 6.06 5.90
CA LEU A 357 19.77 7.27 6.09
C LEU A 357 19.92 7.91 7.47
N GLU A 358 20.61 7.28 8.44
CA GLU A 358 20.75 7.79 9.82
C GLU A 358 21.46 9.16 9.89
N GLY A 359 22.23 9.53 8.87
CA GLY A 359 22.90 10.83 8.77
C GLY A 359 22.08 11.93 8.08
N TYR A 360 20.84 11.65 7.66
CA TYR A 360 19.98 12.59 6.96
C TYR A 360 18.77 12.96 7.80
N GLU A 361 18.40 14.24 7.76
CA GLU A 361 17.13 14.70 8.30
C GLU A 361 16.01 14.35 7.30
N LEU A 362 15.06 13.51 7.73
CA LEU A 362 13.92 13.10 6.92
C LEU A 362 12.72 14.02 7.18
N ASN A 363 11.70 13.91 6.33
CA ASN A 363 10.49 14.68 6.49
C ASN A 363 9.69 14.27 7.73
N ARG A 364 8.95 15.24 8.26
CA ARG A 364 7.78 14.96 9.10
C ARG A 364 6.61 14.56 8.22
N GLN A 365 5.68 13.80 8.76
CA GLN A 365 4.40 13.49 8.13
C GLN A 365 3.30 13.71 9.17
N ILE A 366 2.32 14.54 8.85
CA ILE A 366 1.24 14.92 9.75
C ILE A 366 -0.06 14.43 9.15
N GLY A 367 -0.79 13.59 9.89
CA GLY A 367 -2.16 13.22 9.55
C GLY A 367 -3.13 14.31 9.99
N PHE A 368 -4.06 14.68 9.14
CA PHE A 368 -5.08 15.69 9.41
C PHE A 368 -6.37 15.39 8.64
N ASP A 369 -7.43 16.10 9.01
CA ASP A 369 -8.73 16.04 8.33
C ASP A 369 -9.09 17.39 7.71
N PHE A 370 -9.79 17.32 6.58
CA PHE A 370 -10.46 18.47 5.97
C PHE A 370 -11.85 18.07 5.46
N ALA A 371 -12.74 19.03 5.35
CA ALA A 371 -14.04 18.83 4.71
C ALA A 371 -13.91 19.05 3.19
N ALA A 372 -14.35 18.07 2.41
CA ALA A 372 -14.60 18.26 0.98
C ALA A 372 -15.78 19.23 0.77
N ARG A 373 -15.97 19.68 -0.48
CA ARG A 373 -17.03 20.65 -0.83
C ARG A 373 -18.46 20.18 -0.57
N ASP A 374 -18.67 18.88 -0.34
CA ASP A 374 -19.95 18.27 0.03
C ASP A 374 -19.98 17.83 1.50
N ASP A 375 -19.15 18.44 2.34
CA ASP A 375 -19.01 18.22 3.79
C ASP A 375 -18.54 16.81 4.19
N LEU A 376 -18.14 15.97 3.22
CA LEU A 376 -17.50 14.70 3.52
C LEU A 376 -16.11 14.96 4.12
N VAL A 377 -15.89 14.44 5.34
CA VAL A 377 -14.59 14.55 6.01
C VAL A 377 -13.62 13.56 5.38
N ILE A 378 -12.50 14.08 4.89
CA ILE A 378 -11.44 13.34 4.23
C ILE A 378 -10.16 13.42 5.07
N GLN A 379 -9.57 12.26 5.33
CA GLN A 379 -8.28 12.17 5.99
C GLN A 379 -7.16 12.34 4.96
N ALA A 380 -6.14 13.12 5.31
CA ALA A 380 -4.97 13.35 4.46
C ALA A 380 -3.67 13.38 5.29
N TYR A 381 -2.54 13.21 4.60
CA TYR A 381 -1.21 13.38 5.15
C TYR A 381 -0.48 14.52 4.44
N LEU A 382 0.20 15.35 5.23
CA LEU A 382 1.11 16.38 4.74
C LEU A 382 2.53 16.05 5.17
N SER A 383 3.44 16.01 4.21
CA SER A 383 4.88 15.98 4.47
C SER A 383 5.51 17.28 3.97
N LEU A 384 6.33 17.92 4.80
CA LEU A 384 7.04 19.16 4.44
C LEU A 384 8.53 18.89 4.25
N PRO A 385 9.24 19.71 3.46
CA PRO A 385 10.70 19.74 3.48
C PRO A 385 11.22 19.85 4.92
N PRO A 386 12.24 19.07 5.32
CA PRO A 386 12.72 19.05 6.71
C PRO A 386 13.19 20.42 7.22
N ASP A 387 13.72 21.25 6.33
CA ASP A 387 14.19 22.62 6.63
C ASP A 387 13.11 23.71 6.44
N ALA A 388 11.86 23.33 6.17
CA ALA A 388 10.76 24.28 6.07
C ALA A 388 10.50 24.95 7.44
N ALA A 389 10.86 26.23 7.55
CA ALA A 389 10.51 27.03 8.71
C ALA A 389 8.98 27.04 8.89
N LEU A 390 8.50 26.78 10.11
CA LEU A 390 7.07 26.71 10.43
C LEU A 390 6.58 28.01 11.06
N SER A 391 5.35 28.40 10.71
CA SER A 391 4.66 29.53 11.33
C SER A 391 4.26 29.18 12.76
N ARG A 392 4.41 30.12 13.69
CA ARG A 392 3.92 29.96 15.06
C ARG A 392 2.40 30.08 15.10
N PRO A 393 1.69 29.45 16.06
CA PRO A 393 0.25 29.65 16.21
C PRO A 393 -0.16 31.12 16.39
N SER A 394 0.71 31.96 16.94
CA SER A 394 0.47 33.41 17.06
C SER A 394 0.54 34.18 15.73
N GLU A 395 1.15 33.60 14.70
CA GLU A 395 1.41 34.23 13.40
C GLU A 395 0.32 33.90 12.36
N VAL A 396 -0.57 32.96 12.67
CA VAL A 396 -1.65 32.51 11.77
C VAL A 396 -3.03 32.96 12.30
N PRO A 397 -4.07 33.00 11.45
CA PRO A 397 -5.44 33.26 11.88
C PRO A 397 -5.89 32.31 12.99
N VAL A 398 -6.80 32.75 13.86
CA VAL A 398 -7.29 31.96 15.01
C VAL A 398 -7.84 30.59 14.57
N ALA A 399 -8.53 30.54 13.43
CA ALA A 399 -9.08 29.31 12.86
C ALA A 399 -8.01 28.28 12.42
N ASP A 400 -6.77 28.72 12.26
CA ASP A 400 -5.66 27.91 11.72
C ASP A 400 -4.62 27.54 12.77
N ARG A 401 -4.78 28.02 14.01
CA ARG A 401 -3.83 27.78 15.10
C ARG A 401 -3.60 26.30 15.38
N GLY A 402 -4.66 25.50 15.35
CA GLY A 402 -4.54 24.05 15.54
C GLY A 402 -3.66 23.39 14.46
N TYR A 403 -3.78 23.81 13.20
CA TYR A 403 -2.91 23.30 12.13
C TYR A 403 -1.45 23.79 12.26
N ALA A 404 -1.23 25.02 12.75
CA ALA A 404 0.11 25.51 13.06
C ALA A 404 0.74 24.75 14.26
N GLU A 405 -0.05 24.43 15.30
CA GLU A 405 0.38 23.62 16.45
C GLU A 405 0.78 22.20 16.04
N LEU A 406 0.08 21.62 15.05
CA LEU A 406 0.45 20.34 14.43
C LEU A 406 1.72 20.44 13.57
N GLY A 407 2.21 21.64 13.28
CA GLY A 407 3.38 21.88 12.44
C GLY A 407 3.11 21.81 10.94
N MET A 408 1.86 22.05 10.51
CA MET A 408 1.47 21.96 9.11
C MET A 408 1.70 23.23 8.30
N ILE A 409 1.72 24.40 8.94
CA ILE A 409 1.74 25.69 8.25
C ILE A 409 3.17 26.21 8.15
N PRO A 410 3.81 26.16 6.97
CA PRO A 410 5.13 26.73 6.77
C PRO A 410 5.08 28.26 6.82
N ALA A 411 6.20 28.90 7.13
CA ALA A 411 6.38 30.36 7.13
C ALA A 411 6.33 30.96 5.72
N LYS A 412 6.53 30.12 4.69
CA LYS A 412 6.36 30.46 3.28
C LYS A 412 5.62 29.31 2.58
N PRO A 413 4.68 29.59 1.66
CA PRO A 413 4.06 28.55 0.86
C PRO A 413 5.09 27.73 0.08
N GLN A 414 4.91 26.41 0.06
CA GLN A 414 5.81 25.46 -0.58
C GLN A 414 5.36 25.15 -2.02
N LYS A 415 6.30 24.64 -2.82
CA LYS A 415 5.95 23.86 -4.02
C LYS A 415 5.34 22.55 -3.53
N LEU A 416 4.30 22.06 -4.19
CA LEU A 416 3.56 20.90 -3.70
C LEU A 416 3.41 19.83 -4.78
N VAL A 417 3.61 18.58 -4.40
CA VAL A 417 3.23 17.40 -5.18
C VAL A 417 2.04 16.75 -4.47
N LEU A 418 0.89 16.75 -5.14
CA LEU A 418 -0.25 15.92 -4.78
C LEU A 418 0.07 14.49 -5.24
N LEU A 419 0.44 13.64 -4.30
CA LEU A 419 0.80 12.25 -4.52
C LEU A 419 -0.45 11.38 -4.31
N VAL A 420 -1.05 10.94 -5.41
CA VAL A 420 -2.31 10.19 -5.41
C VAL A 420 -2.04 8.69 -5.38
N HIS A 421 -2.56 8.00 -4.36
CA HIS A 421 -2.40 6.55 -4.24
C HIS A 421 -3.17 5.77 -5.32
N GLY A 422 -2.68 4.56 -5.63
CA GLY A 422 -3.35 3.60 -6.52
C GLY A 422 -4.54 2.89 -5.86
N GLY A 423 -5.10 1.88 -6.52
CA GLY A 423 -6.27 1.14 -6.04
C GLY A 423 -7.45 1.30 -7.01
N PRO A 424 -8.51 2.03 -6.65
CA PRO A 424 -8.59 3.04 -5.60
C PRO A 424 -9.01 2.55 -4.21
N LYS A 425 -9.47 1.30 -4.06
CA LYS A 425 -9.77 0.69 -2.75
C LYS A 425 -8.47 0.35 -1.97
N ALA A 426 -7.66 1.37 -1.73
CA ALA A 426 -6.40 1.36 -0.99
C ALA A 426 -6.33 2.63 -0.11
N ARG A 427 -5.18 2.91 0.50
CA ARG A 427 -4.96 4.13 1.30
C ARG A 427 -3.48 4.44 1.44
N ASP A 428 -3.19 5.70 1.70
CA ASP A 428 -1.94 6.15 2.32
C ASP A 428 -1.99 5.94 3.85
N THR A 429 -0.81 5.70 4.44
CA THR A 429 -0.64 5.44 5.88
C THR A 429 0.54 6.23 6.44
N TYR A 430 0.55 6.42 7.76
CA TYR A 430 1.65 7.03 8.47
C TYR A 430 2.88 6.13 8.54
N GLY A 431 4.07 6.70 8.28
CA GLY A 431 5.35 6.02 8.43
C GLY A 431 6.39 6.48 7.42
N PHE A 432 7.57 5.87 7.46
CA PHE A 432 8.65 6.18 6.54
C PHE A 432 8.25 5.82 5.11
N SER A 433 8.38 6.79 4.21
CA SER A 433 8.12 6.66 2.79
C SER A 433 9.32 7.19 2.02
N PRO A 434 10.07 6.34 1.29
CA PRO A 434 11.14 6.79 0.40
C PRO A 434 10.67 7.85 -0.60
N MET A 435 9.42 7.75 -1.07
CA MET A 435 8.82 8.73 -1.98
C MET A 435 8.66 10.10 -1.33
N ASN A 436 8.19 10.14 -0.08
CA ASN A 436 8.01 11.40 0.64
C ASN A 436 9.37 12.01 0.99
N ALA A 437 10.30 11.22 1.52
CA ALA A 437 11.65 11.68 1.86
C ALA A 437 12.41 12.17 0.61
N TRP A 438 12.21 11.51 -0.53
CA TRP A 438 12.74 11.95 -1.81
C TRP A 438 12.17 13.29 -2.23
N LEU A 439 10.85 13.43 -2.39
CA LEU A 439 10.25 14.68 -2.86
C LEU A 439 10.53 15.86 -1.91
N THR A 440 10.43 15.63 -0.60
CA THR A 440 10.68 16.67 0.41
C THR A 440 12.14 17.13 0.45
N SER A 441 13.11 16.22 0.28
CA SER A 441 14.53 16.60 0.15
C SER A 441 14.87 17.33 -1.16
N ARG A 442 13.92 17.43 -2.12
CA ARG A 442 14.01 18.29 -3.31
C ARG A 442 13.25 19.62 -3.15
N GLY A 443 12.74 19.90 -1.95
CA GLY A 443 12.02 21.12 -1.63
C GLY A 443 10.54 21.12 -2.04
N TYR A 444 9.93 19.94 -2.19
CA TYR A 444 8.48 19.81 -2.42
C TYR A 444 7.76 19.37 -1.14
N ALA A 445 6.69 20.07 -0.77
CA ALA A 445 5.69 19.49 0.11
C ALA A 445 4.98 18.34 -0.61
N VAL A 446 4.59 17.30 0.13
CA VAL A 446 3.85 16.14 -0.39
C VAL A 446 2.51 16.06 0.31
N LEU A 447 1.44 16.09 -0.48
CA LEU A 447 0.07 15.92 -0.01
C LEU A 447 -0.46 14.58 -0.50
N GLN A 448 -0.86 13.74 0.45
CA GLN A 448 -1.46 12.43 0.22
C GLN A 448 -2.88 12.46 0.74
N VAL A 449 -3.86 12.08 -0.08
CA VAL A 449 -5.28 12.25 0.23
C VAL A 449 -5.95 10.89 0.18
N ASN A 450 -6.56 10.47 1.30
CA ASN A 450 -7.41 9.29 1.33
C ASN A 450 -8.83 9.66 0.90
N PHE A 451 -8.97 10.00 -0.39
CA PHE A 451 -10.20 10.44 -1.04
C PHE A 451 -11.35 9.42 -0.89
N ARG A 452 -12.59 9.82 -1.16
CA ARG A 452 -13.73 8.88 -1.11
C ARG A 452 -13.46 7.66 -2.00
N GLY A 453 -13.67 6.46 -1.48
CA GLY A 453 -13.20 5.22 -2.11
C GLY A 453 -12.02 4.57 -1.40
N SER A 454 -11.22 5.32 -0.64
CA SER A 454 -10.16 4.76 0.19
C SER A 454 -10.73 3.82 1.27
N VAL A 455 -9.95 2.80 1.62
CA VAL A 455 -10.29 1.84 2.69
C VAL A 455 -9.73 2.29 4.04
N GLY A 456 -10.19 1.72 5.14
CA GLY A 456 -9.67 1.98 6.48
C GLY A 456 -10.44 3.02 7.30
N PHE A 457 -11.40 3.73 6.69
CA PHE A 457 -12.08 4.89 7.29
C PHE A 457 -13.61 4.75 7.38
N GLY A 458 -14.10 3.52 7.22
CA GLY A 458 -15.52 3.20 7.29
C GLY A 458 -16.12 2.89 5.93
N LYS A 459 -17.12 2.00 5.90
CA LYS A 459 -17.78 1.60 4.66
C LYS A 459 -18.46 2.77 3.96
N ARG A 460 -18.91 3.79 4.70
CA ARG A 460 -19.43 5.04 4.14
C ARG A 460 -18.41 5.74 3.24
N LEU A 461 -17.19 5.95 3.71
CA LEU A 461 -16.14 6.59 2.90
C LEU A 461 -15.75 5.70 1.72
N THR A 462 -15.54 4.40 1.95
CA THR A 462 -15.16 3.46 0.89
C THR A 462 -16.23 3.36 -0.20
N ASN A 463 -17.51 3.25 0.17
CA ASN A 463 -18.58 3.11 -0.81
C ASN A 463 -18.91 4.42 -1.53
N ALA A 464 -18.60 5.58 -0.94
CA ALA A 464 -18.77 6.89 -1.57
C ALA A 464 -17.88 7.09 -2.81
N GLY A 465 -16.88 6.24 -3.05
CA GLY A 465 -16.08 6.22 -4.28
C GLY A 465 -16.68 5.41 -5.43
N ASN A 466 -17.69 4.57 -5.19
CA ASN A 466 -18.29 3.73 -6.22
C ASN A 466 -18.95 4.60 -7.30
N GLY A 467 -18.51 4.46 -8.55
CA GLY A 467 -19.00 5.24 -9.69
C GLY A 467 -18.48 6.67 -9.79
N GLU A 468 -17.49 7.04 -8.98
CA GLU A 468 -17.00 8.41 -8.85
C GLU A 468 -15.60 8.63 -9.46
N TRP A 469 -15.06 7.65 -10.22
CA TRP A 469 -13.84 7.82 -11.02
C TRP A 469 -14.02 8.95 -12.02
N GLY A 470 -13.13 9.95 -11.98
CA GLY A 470 -13.20 11.13 -12.82
C GLY A 470 -14.30 12.13 -12.41
N ARG A 471 -14.94 11.91 -11.26
CA ARG A 471 -16.03 12.73 -10.70
C ARG A 471 -15.68 13.17 -9.27
N LYS A 472 -16.49 12.83 -8.26
CA LYS A 472 -16.31 13.37 -6.89
C LYS A 472 -14.99 12.93 -6.24
N MET A 473 -14.43 11.79 -6.61
CA MET A 473 -13.08 11.41 -6.16
C MET A 473 -12.03 12.44 -6.61
N HIS A 474 -12.18 12.98 -7.83
CA HIS A 474 -11.33 14.07 -8.31
C HIS A 474 -11.59 15.37 -7.56
N TYR A 475 -12.84 15.63 -7.17
CA TYR A 475 -13.17 16.82 -6.38
C TYR A 475 -12.52 16.80 -4.99
N ASP A 476 -12.45 15.64 -4.33
CA ASP A 476 -11.74 15.51 -3.05
C ASP A 476 -10.25 15.90 -3.19
N LEU A 477 -9.62 15.49 -4.29
CA LEU A 477 -8.23 15.85 -4.60
C LEU A 477 -8.07 17.37 -4.84
N LEU A 478 -8.99 17.97 -5.59
CA LEU A 478 -9.00 19.43 -5.80
C LEU A 478 -9.22 20.18 -4.48
N ASP A 479 -10.17 19.74 -3.66
CA ASP A 479 -10.51 20.37 -2.38
C ASP A 479 -9.34 20.28 -1.39
N ALA A 480 -8.58 19.19 -1.40
CA ALA A 480 -7.35 19.07 -0.63
C ALA A 480 -6.28 20.08 -1.07
N VAL A 481 -6.13 20.29 -2.38
CA VAL A 481 -5.23 21.31 -2.94
C VAL A 481 -5.69 22.71 -2.56
N GLU A 482 -6.99 23.01 -2.68
CA GLU A 482 -7.55 24.30 -2.25
C GLU A 482 -7.34 24.54 -0.77
N PHE A 483 -7.54 23.51 0.07
CA PHE A 483 -7.27 23.56 1.49
C PHE A 483 -5.80 23.94 1.74
N ALA A 484 -4.85 23.25 1.11
CA ALA A 484 -3.43 23.54 1.27
C ALA A 484 -3.07 24.98 0.83
N VAL A 485 -3.65 25.47 -0.26
CA VAL A 485 -3.43 26.85 -0.74
C VAL A 485 -4.04 27.86 0.24
N ALA A 486 -5.28 27.65 0.68
CA ALA A 486 -5.98 28.57 1.57
C ALA A 486 -5.30 28.71 2.95
N LYS A 487 -4.66 27.63 3.44
CA LYS A 487 -3.87 27.65 4.68
C LYS A 487 -2.46 28.20 4.51
N GLY A 488 -2.08 28.65 3.32
CA GLY A 488 -0.72 29.13 3.02
C GLY A 488 0.34 28.03 3.00
N ILE A 489 -0.07 26.76 2.91
CA ILE A 489 0.84 25.60 2.85
C ILE A 489 1.48 25.51 1.47
N ALA A 490 0.70 25.74 0.42
CA ALA A 490 1.14 25.57 -0.97
C ALA A 490 0.94 26.83 -1.81
N ASN A 491 1.84 27.06 -2.76
CA ASN A 491 1.63 28.05 -3.80
C ASN A 491 0.80 27.46 -4.95
N ARG A 492 -0.36 28.06 -5.25
CA ARG A 492 -1.30 27.59 -6.27
C ARG A 492 -0.67 27.38 -7.64
N SER A 493 0.29 28.20 -8.05
CA SER A 493 0.94 28.07 -9.37
C SER A 493 2.04 26.99 -9.40
N GLN A 494 2.36 26.37 -8.26
CA GLN A 494 3.43 25.38 -8.11
C GLN A 494 2.91 24.09 -7.46
N VAL A 495 1.76 23.60 -7.97
CA VAL A 495 1.18 22.31 -7.59
C VAL A 495 1.28 21.33 -8.76
N ALA A 496 1.97 20.21 -8.57
CA ALA A 496 1.95 19.08 -9.50
C ALA A 496 1.05 17.96 -8.96
N ILE A 497 0.55 17.13 -9.87
CA ILE A 497 -0.16 15.89 -9.55
C ILE A 497 0.65 14.69 -10.04
N MET A 498 0.80 13.68 -9.19
CA MET A 498 1.60 12.49 -9.48
C MET A 498 0.94 11.27 -8.86
N GLY A 499 0.93 10.14 -9.57
CA GLY A 499 0.37 8.92 -9.00
C GLY A 499 0.56 7.67 -9.87
N GLY A 500 0.36 6.52 -9.24
CA GLY A 500 0.46 5.20 -9.87
C GLY A 500 -0.89 4.52 -10.04
N SER A 501 -1.12 3.78 -11.13
CA SER A 501 -2.34 3.01 -11.36
C SER A 501 -3.58 3.92 -11.34
N TYR A 502 -4.55 3.76 -10.43
CA TYR A 502 -5.62 4.75 -10.24
C TYR A 502 -5.08 6.18 -10.04
N GLY A 503 -3.98 6.37 -9.32
CA GLY A 503 -3.34 7.69 -9.17
C GLY A 503 -2.77 8.23 -10.48
N GLY A 504 -2.36 7.35 -11.40
CA GLY A 504 -1.99 7.69 -12.77
C GLY A 504 -3.21 8.14 -13.58
N TYR A 505 -4.32 7.40 -13.50
CA TYR A 505 -5.61 7.84 -14.04
C TYR A 505 -6.04 9.20 -13.48
N ALA A 506 -5.95 9.41 -12.16
CA ALA A 506 -6.27 10.68 -11.52
C ALA A 506 -5.36 11.82 -12.01
N THR A 507 -4.09 11.54 -12.28
CA THR A 507 -3.16 12.48 -12.94
C THR A 507 -3.65 12.86 -14.33
N LEU A 508 -4.03 11.87 -15.15
CA LEU A 508 -4.56 12.11 -16.50
C LEU A 508 -5.89 12.88 -16.46
N VAL A 509 -6.79 12.56 -15.53
CA VAL A 509 -8.02 13.33 -15.26
C VAL A 509 -7.68 14.76 -14.87
N GLY A 510 -6.71 14.96 -13.97
CA GLY A 510 -6.26 16.28 -13.55
C GLY A 510 -5.81 17.15 -14.71
N LEU A 511 -5.08 16.58 -15.68
CA LEU A 511 -4.58 17.32 -16.84
C LEU A 511 -5.58 17.47 -17.99
N THR A 512 -6.64 16.67 -18.05
CA THR A 512 -7.63 16.71 -19.13
C THR A 512 -8.93 17.40 -18.72
N PHE A 513 -9.42 17.14 -17.50
CA PHE A 513 -10.71 17.64 -17.00
C PHE A 513 -10.54 18.96 -16.25
N THR A 514 -9.36 19.19 -15.65
CA THR A 514 -9.00 20.42 -14.95
C THR A 514 -7.64 20.98 -15.41
N PRO A 515 -7.47 21.24 -16.72
CA PRO A 515 -6.16 21.47 -17.35
C PRO A 515 -5.42 22.73 -16.85
N ASP A 516 -6.10 23.61 -16.11
CA ASP A 516 -5.54 24.85 -15.59
C ASP A 516 -5.16 24.76 -14.09
N THR A 517 -5.51 23.67 -13.39
CA THR A 517 -5.28 23.51 -11.95
C THR A 517 -3.82 23.23 -11.61
N PHE A 518 -3.19 22.29 -12.33
CA PHE A 518 -1.86 21.79 -12.01
C PHE A 518 -0.79 22.42 -12.90
N ALA A 519 0.42 22.58 -12.38
CA ALA A 519 1.56 23.05 -13.15
C ALA A 519 2.07 21.98 -14.14
N CYS A 520 2.00 20.71 -13.76
CA CYS A 520 2.34 19.53 -14.56
C CYS A 520 1.81 18.25 -13.90
N GLY A 521 1.88 17.12 -14.63
CA GLY A 521 1.48 15.80 -14.13
C GLY A 521 2.51 14.70 -14.42
N VAL A 522 2.57 13.71 -13.53
CA VAL A 522 3.41 12.50 -13.67
C VAL A 522 2.53 11.26 -13.50
N ASP A 523 2.21 10.62 -14.61
CA ASP A 523 1.43 9.39 -14.68
C ASP A 523 2.35 8.16 -14.67
N ILE A 524 2.12 7.26 -13.72
CA ILE A 524 2.80 5.97 -13.63
C ILE A 524 1.77 4.86 -13.81
N VAL A 525 1.87 4.10 -14.90
CA VAL A 525 0.97 2.96 -15.22
C VAL A 525 -0.54 3.27 -15.07
N GLY A 526 -0.98 4.48 -15.40
CA GLY A 526 -2.37 4.89 -15.30
C GLY A 526 -3.24 4.42 -16.48
N PRO A 527 -4.47 3.92 -16.25
CA PRO A 527 -5.39 3.68 -17.34
C PRO A 527 -5.87 5.01 -17.93
N SER A 528 -5.93 5.10 -19.25
CA SER A 528 -6.39 6.28 -19.98
C SER A 528 -7.83 6.14 -20.49
N ASN A 529 -8.29 4.89 -20.62
CA ASN A 529 -9.61 4.54 -21.13
C ASN A 529 -10.23 3.42 -20.28
N LEU A 530 -11.33 3.76 -19.61
CA LEU A 530 -12.04 2.87 -18.71
C LEU A 530 -12.75 1.72 -19.45
N VAL A 531 -13.02 1.87 -20.75
CA VAL A 531 -13.59 0.79 -21.57
C VAL A 531 -12.54 -0.28 -21.82
N SER A 532 -11.38 0.08 -22.37
CA SER A 532 -10.31 -0.89 -22.63
C SER A 532 -9.71 -1.47 -21.34
N LEU A 533 -9.77 -0.74 -20.22
CA LEU A 533 -9.45 -1.28 -18.90
C LEU A 533 -10.33 -2.49 -18.54
N LEU A 534 -11.65 -2.37 -18.71
CA LEU A 534 -12.60 -3.46 -18.44
C LEU A 534 -12.48 -4.61 -19.44
N GLU A 535 -12.20 -4.32 -20.71
CA GLU A 535 -11.97 -5.33 -21.74
C GLU A 535 -10.68 -6.15 -21.49
N ALA A 536 -9.72 -5.59 -20.76
CA ALA A 536 -8.41 -6.18 -20.51
C ALA A 536 -8.24 -6.82 -19.11
N VAL A 537 -9.33 -6.97 -18.35
CA VAL A 537 -9.31 -7.55 -17.00
C VAL A 537 -8.64 -8.93 -17.01
N PRO A 538 -7.62 -9.19 -16.16
CA PRO A 538 -6.99 -10.49 -16.09
C PRO A 538 -8.00 -11.59 -15.73
N PRO A 539 -7.90 -12.80 -16.30
CA PRO A 539 -8.87 -13.87 -16.03
C PRO A 539 -9.06 -14.16 -14.53
N TYR A 540 -7.97 -14.15 -13.74
CA TYR A 540 -7.99 -14.41 -12.30
C TYR A 540 -8.66 -13.30 -11.46
N TRP A 541 -9.09 -12.20 -12.08
CA TRP A 541 -9.91 -11.14 -11.47
C TRP A 541 -11.40 -11.28 -11.80
N MET A 542 -11.79 -12.16 -12.73
CA MET A 542 -13.18 -12.28 -13.17
C MET A 542 -14.16 -12.66 -12.06
N GLY A 543 -13.70 -13.35 -11.01
CA GLY A 543 -14.52 -13.62 -9.83
C GLY A 543 -14.89 -12.38 -8.99
N PHE A 544 -14.36 -11.20 -9.35
CA PHE A 544 -14.64 -9.90 -8.72
C PHE A 544 -15.11 -8.85 -9.74
N TYR A 545 -15.58 -9.28 -10.91
CA TYR A 545 -15.94 -8.35 -12.00
C TYR A 545 -17.07 -7.39 -11.60
N ASN A 546 -18.09 -7.84 -10.86
CA ASN A 546 -19.20 -6.97 -10.47
C ASN A 546 -18.72 -5.91 -9.44
N ASP A 547 -17.74 -6.23 -8.60
CA ASP A 547 -17.11 -5.25 -7.71
C ASP A 547 -16.39 -4.16 -8.51
N LEU A 548 -15.70 -4.55 -9.58
CA LEU A 548 -14.97 -3.65 -10.46
C LEU A 548 -15.94 -2.75 -11.23
N THR A 549 -17.03 -3.28 -11.77
CA THR A 549 -18.06 -2.49 -12.46
C THR A 549 -18.81 -1.58 -11.49
N LYS A 550 -19.11 -2.02 -10.27
CA LYS A 550 -19.67 -1.16 -9.19
C LYS A 550 -18.71 -0.02 -8.85
N MET A 551 -17.42 -0.32 -8.70
CA MET A 551 -16.39 0.66 -8.39
C MET A 551 -16.25 1.71 -9.52
N LEU A 552 -16.28 1.28 -10.79
CA LEU A 552 -16.29 2.16 -11.95
C LEU A 552 -17.64 2.85 -12.18
N GLY A 553 -18.73 2.29 -11.66
CA GLY A 553 -20.12 2.75 -11.76
C GLY A 553 -20.79 2.46 -13.10
N SER A 554 -20.22 1.60 -13.93
CA SER A 554 -20.72 1.31 -15.28
C SER A 554 -20.12 0.01 -15.82
N ASP A 555 -20.88 -0.68 -16.67
CA ASP A 555 -20.47 -1.92 -17.33
C ASP A 555 -20.28 -1.70 -18.84
N ILE A 556 -19.31 -2.39 -19.44
CA ILE A 556 -19.04 -2.35 -20.87
C ILE A 556 -20.07 -3.09 -21.71
N ASP A 557 -20.90 -3.93 -21.10
CA ASP A 557 -21.92 -4.73 -21.79
C ASP A 557 -23.20 -3.94 -22.12
N THR A 558 -23.34 -2.72 -21.61
CA THR A 558 -24.47 -1.82 -21.91
C THR A 558 -23.99 -0.61 -22.70
N GLN A 559 -24.83 -0.11 -23.62
CA GLN A 559 -24.49 1.08 -24.40
C GLN A 559 -24.32 2.30 -23.49
N GLU A 560 -25.22 2.49 -22.53
CA GLU A 560 -25.19 3.57 -21.55
C GLU A 560 -23.93 3.48 -20.67
N GLY A 561 -23.56 2.27 -20.24
CA GLY A 561 -22.36 2.03 -19.46
C GLY A 561 -21.09 2.36 -20.24
N ARG A 562 -20.99 1.95 -21.51
CA ARG A 562 -19.87 2.34 -22.39
C ARG A 562 -19.78 3.86 -22.55
N GLN A 563 -20.90 4.55 -22.77
CA GLN A 563 -20.91 6.02 -22.88
C GLN A 563 -20.47 6.70 -21.58
N SER A 564 -20.93 6.19 -20.42
CA SER A 564 -20.52 6.68 -19.11
C SER A 564 -19.02 6.49 -18.84
N LEU A 565 -18.45 5.35 -19.26
CA LEU A 565 -17.01 5.09 -19.15
C LEU A 565 -16.20 6.00 -20.08
N ILE A 566 -16.64 6.19 -21.33
CA ILE A 566 -16.02 7.10 -22.32
C ILE A 566 -16.01 8.54 -21.79
N ALA A 567 -17.12 9.02 -21.23
CA ALA A 567 -17.24 10.37 -20.69
C ALA A 567 -16.27 10.65 -19.52
N ARG A 568 -15.72 9.60 -18.90
CA ARG A 568 -14.79 9.67 -17.75
C ARG A 568 -13.39 9.16 -18.10
N SER A 569 -13.12 8.92 -19.37
CA SER A 569 -11.84 8.41 -19.87
C SER A 569 -11.00 9.57 -20.40
N PRO A 570 -9.85 9.90 -19.77
CA PRO A 570 -8.96 10.97 -20.22
C PRO A 570 -8.59 10.91 -21.71
N LEU A 571 -8.49 9.70 -22.30
CA LEU A 571 -8.19 9.48 -23.71
C LEU A 571 -9.01 10.36 -24.66
N PHE A 572 -10.31 10.51 -24.43
CA PHE A 572 -11.20 11.26 -25.32
C PHE A 572 -11.14 12.78 -25.11
N PHE A 573 -10.28 13.25 -24.21
CA PHE A 573 -10.09 14.65 -23.84
C PHE A 573 -8.61 15.05 -23.88
N ALA A 574 -7.76 14.26 -24.55
CA ALA A 574 -6.32 14.50 -24.64
C ALA A 574 -5.98 15.86 -25.27
N ASP A 575 -6.84 16.38 -26.14
CA ASP A 575 -6.73 17.70 -26.78
C ASP A 575 -6.79 18.87 -25.78
N ARG A 576 -7.33 18.63 -24.58
CA ARG A 576 -7.44 19.64 -23.51
C ARG A 576 -6.16 19.80 -22.69
N VAL A 577 -5.17 18.91 -22.84
CA VAL A 577 -3.93 18.98 -22.06
C VAL A 577 -3.14 20.22 -22.44
N LYS A 578 -2.93 21.11 -21.45
CA LYS A 578 -2.18 22.37 -21.62
C LYS A 578 -0.82 22.38 -20.91
N LYS A 579 -0.57 21.39 -20.06
CA LYS A 579 0.54 21.38 -19.09
C LYS A 579 1.50 20.23 -19.41
N PRO A 580 2.79 20.34 -19.03
CA PRO A 580 3.72 19.24 -19.20
C PRO A 580 3.21 17.96 -18.54
N LEU A 581 3.38 16.85 -19.25
CA LEU A 581 3.01 15.51 -18.78
C LEU A 581 4.18 14.55 -19.02
N MET A 582 4.47 13.76 -17.98
CA MET A 582 5.32 12.59 -18.08
C MET A 582 4.49 11.31 -17.85
N ILE A 583 4.75 10.29 -18.66
CA ILE A 583 4.14 8.96 -18.57
C ILE A 583 5.27 7.93 -18.42
N LEU A 584 5.15 7.04 -17.43
CA LEU A 584 6.08 5.93 -17.20
C LEU A 584 5.31 4.62 -17.16
N HIS A 585 5.71 3.63 -17.97
CA HIS A 585 4.96 2.36 -18.11
C HIS A 585 5.88 1.14 -18.17
N GLY A 586 5.48 0.03 -17.53
CA GLY A 586 6.15 -1.27 -17.65
C GLY A 586 5.52 -2.14 -18.75
N ALA A 587 6.33 -2.69 -19.65
CA ALA A 587 5.82 -3.38 -20.84
C ALA A 587 5.04 -4.68 -20.51
N ASN A 588 5.32 -5.31 -19.37
CA ASN A 588 4.72 -6.59 -18.97
C ASN A 588 3.53 -6.41 -18.03
N ASP A 589 3.01 -5.20 -17.88
CA ASP A 589 1.91 -4.89 -16.96
C ASP A 589 0.64 -5.71 -17.27
N PRO A 590 0.24 -6.63 -16.38
CA PRO A 590 -0.93 -7.46 -16.63
C PRO A 590 -2.24 -6.74 -16.29
N ARG A 591 -2.20 -5.66 -15.50
CA ARG A 591 -3.37 -4.98 -14.93
C ARG A 591 -3.80 -3.80 -15.79
N VAL A 592 -2.86 -2.90 -16.09
CA VAL A 592 -3.05 -1.74 -16.96
C VAL A 592 -2.12 -1.92 -18.15
N LYS A 593 -2.64 -2.50 -19.24
CA LYS A 593 -1.82 -2.88 -20.39
C LYS A 593 -1.06 -1.67 -20.93
N GLN A 594 0.16 -1.90 -21.45
CA GLN A 594 0.98 -0.88 -22.12
C GLN A 594 0.19 -0.06 -23.15
N HIS A 595 -0.78 -0.69 -23.80
CA HIS A 595 -1.69 -0.05 -24.74
C HIS A 595 -2.36 1.21 -24.19
N GLU A 596 -2.67 1.26 -22.88
CA GLU A 596 -3.27 2.43 -22.22
C GLU A 596 -2.39 3.68 -22.33
N SER A 597 -1.10 3.56 -22.03
CA SER A 597 -0.16 4.67 -22.19
C SER A 597 0.05 5.02 -23.67
N GLU A 598 0.15 4.01 -24.55
CA GLU A 598 0.43 4.24 -25.97
C GLU A 598 -0.71 4.93 -26.70
N GLN A 599 -1.97 4.56 -26.44
CA GLN A 599 -3.12 5.22 -27.05
C GLN A 599 -3.24 6.68 -26.62
N PHE A 600 -2.95 6.98 -25.35
CA PHE A 600 -2.95 8.35 -24.86
C PHE A 600 -1.82 9.19 -25.47
N VAL A 601 -0.61 8.66 -25.52
CA VAL A 601 0.54 9.31 -26.19
C VAL A 601 0.25 9.57 -27.66
N ALA A 602 -0.39 8.63 -28.36
CA ALA A 602 -0.81 8.82 -29.75
C ALA A 602 -1.84 9.95 -29.90
N ALA A 603 -2.82 10.03 -29.00
CA ALA A 603 -3.80 11.10 -28.97
C ALA A 603 -3.13 12.48 -28.75
N LEU A 604 -2.22 12.61 -27.78
CA LEU A 604 -1.47 13.85 -27.55
C LEU A 604 -0.66 14.28 -28.78
N LYS A 605 0.02 13.33 -29.44
CA LYS A 605 0.79 13.58 -30.67
C LYS A 605 -0.09 14.07 -31.80
N LYS A 606 -1.30 13.52 -31.97
CA LYS A 606 -2.28 13.99 -32.96
C LYS A 606 -2.65 15.47 -32.76
N HIS A 607 -2.66 15.93 -31.52
CA HIS A 607 -2.91 17.33 -31.15
C HIS A 607 -1.64 18.17 -31.01
N SER A 608 -0.47 17.65 -31.40
CA SER A 608 0.83 18.33 -31.28
C SER A 608 1.18 18.75 -29.84
N ILE A 609 0.66 18.04 -28.85
CA ILE A 609 0.94 18.26 -27.42
C ILE A 609 2.20 17.44 -27.06
N PRO A 610 3.27 18.09 -26.56
CA PRO A 610 4.49 17.38 -26.18
C PRO A 610 4.26 16.53 -24.92
N VAL A 611 4.87 15.34 -24.89
CA VAL A 611 4.79 14.40 -23.76
C VAL A 611 6.14 13.70 -23.57
N SER A 612 6.57 13.58 -22.32
CA SER A 612 7.70 12.72 -21.97
C SER A 612 7.18 11.32 -21.71
N TYR A 613 7.63 10.32 -22.47
CA TYR A 613 7.19 8.94 -22.31
C TYR A 613 8.38 8.01 -22.12
N VAL A 614 8.40 7.27 -21.02
CA VAL A 614 9.44 6.29 -20.67
C VAL A 614 8.81 4.90 -20.55
N LEU A 615 9.28 3.96 -21.37
CA LEU A 615 8.85 2.55 -21.34
C LEU A 615 9.94 1.69 -20.69
N TYR A 616 9.55 0.77 -19.81
CA TYR A 616 10.45 -0.17 -19.15
C TYR A 616 10.15 -1.60 -19.64
N PRO A 617 10.96 -2.16 -20.57
CA PRO A 617 10.67 -3.44 -21.22
C PRO A 617 10.67 -4.67 -20.29
N ASP A 618 11.38 -4.58 -19.16
CA ASP A 618 11.57 -5.68 -18.21
C ASP A 618 10.85 -5.45 -16.87
N GLU A 619 9.81 -4.61 -16.87
CA GLU A 619 8.97 -4.28 -15.71
C GLU A 619 7.48 -4.49 -16.02
N GLY A 620 6.66 -4.57 -14.97
CA GLY A 620 5.20 -4.76 -15.05
C GLY A 620 4.43 -3.55 -14.50
N HIS A 621 3.46 -3.80 -13.61
CA HIS A 621 2.62 -2.77 -12.97
C HIS A 621 3.34 -1.90 -11.91
N GLY A 622 4.63 -1.70 -12.07
CA GLY A 622 5.53 -1.03 -11.14
C GLY A 622 6.96 -1.45 -11.42
N PHE A 623 7.92 -0.68 -10.89
CA PHE A 623 9.34 -0.86 -11.20
C PHE A 623 10.02 -1.51 -10.01
N ARG A 624 10.43 -2.78 -10.16
CA ARG A 624 11.01 -3.56 -9.07
C ARG A 624 12.52 -3.62 -9.13
N ARG A 625 13.14 -3.51 -10.30
CA ARG A 625 14.60 -3.61 -10.44
C ARG A 625 15.23 -2.30 -9.98
N ALA A 626 16.25 -2.37 -9.14
CA ALA A 626 16.90 -1.18 -8.59
C ALA A 626 17.36 -0.17 -9.67
N PRO A 627 18.00 -0.58 -10.80
CA PRO A 627 18.32 0.32 -11.90
C PRO A 627 17.11 1.12 -12.42
N ASN A 628 15.99 0.44 -12.65
CA ASN A 628 14.79 1.04 -13.23
C ASN A 628 14.10 1.99 -12.23
N ARG A 629 14.06 1.63 -10.94
CA ARG A 629 13.54 2.50 -9.87
C ARG A 629 14.36 3.80 -9.77
N LEU A 630 15.69 3.69 -9.79
CA LEU A 630 16.58 4.85 -9.72
C LEU A 630 16.43 5.75 -10.96
N ALA A 631 16.34 5.15 -12.16
CA ALA A 631 16.10 5.89 -13.39
C ALA A 631 14.73 6.56 -13.42
N GLN A 632 13.66 5.88 -12.98
CA GLN A 632 12.33 6.44 -12.83
C GLN A 632 12.36 7.70 -11.96
N CYS A 633 13.00 7.62 -10.79
CA CYS A 633 13.17 8.79 -9.92
C CYS A 633 13.95 9.88 -10.65
N GLY A 634 15.06 9.57 -11.31
CA GLY A 634 15.86 10.51 -12.09
C GLY A 634 15.08 11.25 -13.18
N PHE A 635 14.25 10.54 -13.96
CA PHE A 635 13.36 11.15 -14.95
C PHE A 635 12.34 12.09 -14.31
N VAL A 636 11.69 11.64 -13.24
CA VAL A 636 10.62 12.39 -12.56
C VAL A 636 11.15 13.63 -11.85
N GLU A 637 12.26 13.56 -11.08
CA GLU A 637 12.78 14.77 -10.43
C GLU A 637 13.28 15.80 -11.44
N ARG A 638 13.91 15.36 -12.54
CA ARG A 638 14.32 16.26 -13.62
C ARG A 638 13.10 16.94 -14.24
N PHE A 639 12.02 16.18 -14.46
CA PHE A 639 10.77 16.70 -14.99
C PHE A 639 10.10 17.72 -14.05
N LEU A 640 9.98 17.39 -12.76
CA LEU A 640 9.40 18.29 -11.75
C LEU A 640 10.24 19.57 -11.60
N HIS A 641 11.58 19.45 -11.63
CA HIS A 641 12.48 20.61 -11.60
C HIS A 641 12.23 21.55 -12.77
N HIS A 642 12.12 21.05 -14.01
CA HIS A 642 11.83 21.89 -15.17
C HIS A 642 10.46 22.57 -15.09
N CYS A 643 9.49 21.91 -14.45
CA CYS A 643 8.12 22.39 -14.35
C CYS A 643 7.92 23.47 -13.26
N MET A 644 8.43 23.23 -12.05
CA MET A 644 8.14 24.08 -10.87
C MET A 644 9.40 24.59 -10.15
N GLY A 645 10.59 24.20 -10.62
CA GLY A 645 11.85 24.32 -9.88
C GLY A 645 11.90 23.37 -8.68
N GLY A 646 12.96 23.45 -7.88
CA GLY A 646 13.25 22.52 -6.79
C GLY A 646 14.69 22.06 -6.91
N ASP A 647 15.24 21.42 -5.90
CA ASP A 647 16.56 20.81 -6.06
C ASP A 647 16.43 19.49 -6.81
N TYR A 648 17.50 19.05 -7.46
CA TYR A 648 17.55 17.74 -8.08
C TYR A 648 18.99 17.23 -8.16
N GLN A 649 19.15 15.92 -8.12
CA GLN A 649 20.42 15.26 -8.39
C GLN A 649 20.56 15.11 -9.91
N ILE A 650 21.68 15.53 -10.47
CA ILE A 650 21.93 15.38 -11.91
C ILE A 650 21.67 13.92 -12.32
N PHE A 651 20.96 13.76 -13.44
CA PHE A 651 20.58 12.47 -13.99
C PHE A 651 20.77 12.45 -15.50
N THR A 652 21.41 11.39 -15.98
CA THR A 652 21.56 11.11 -17.41
C THR A 652 20.96 9.74 -17.70
N HIS A 653 20.21 9.63 -18.79
CA HIS A 653 19.68 8.34 -19.23
C HIS A 653 20.83 7.36 -19.53
N GLY A 654 20.73 6.14 -18.99
CA GLY A 654 21.75 5.10 -18.98
C GLY A 654 22.64 5.09 -17.74
N GLN A 655 22.49 6.05 -16.82
CA GLN A 655 23.36 6.19 -15.64
C GLN A 655 23.38 4.93 -14.75
N TYR A 656 22.26 4.21 -14.63
CA TYR A 656 22.12 3.09 -13.71
C TYR A 656 22.13 1.73 -14.43
N ASN A 657 22.46 1.70 -15.73
CA ASN A 657 22.28 0.52 -16.58
C ASN A 657 20.81 0.03 -16.57
N GLU A 658 19.88 0.97 -16.53
CA GLU A 658 18.45 0.72 -16.60
C GLU A 658 18.02 0.25 -18.00
N SER A 659 16.89 -0.47 -18.08
CA SER A 659 16.29 -0.90 -19.34
C SER A 659 15.45 0.19 -20.01
N ALA A 660 15.25 1.31 -19.31
CA ALA A 660 14.31 2.36 -19.69
C ALA A 660 14.55 2.85 -21.12
N ILE A 661 13.48 2.98 -21.89
CA ILE A 661 13.47 3.53 -23.24
C ILE A 661 12.71 4.85 -23.20
N LEU A 662 13.43 5.96 -23.39
CA LEU A 662 12.82 7.28 -23.57
C LEU A 662 12.21 7.36 -24.98
N LYS A 663 10.90 7.12 -25.09
CA LYS A 663 10.14 7.10 -26.35
C LYS A 663 9.87 8.50 -26.90
N SER A 664 9.75 9.50 -26.01
CA SER A 664 9.71 10.91 -26.35
C SER A 664 10.12 11.74 -25.14
N ASP A 665 10.70 12.92 -25.38
CA ASP A 665 11.00 13.91 -24.33
C ASP A 665 10.22 15.19 -24.63
N GLY A 666 9.22 15.49 -23.80
CA GLY A 666 8.35 16.66 -23.93
C GLY A 666 9.08 17.99 -23.69
N PHE A 667 10.29 17.96 -23.14
CA PHE A 667 11.14 19.15 -22.96
C PHE A 667 12.26 19.26 -24.00
N ALA A 668 12.40 18.30 -24.92
CA ALA A 668 13.39 18.40 -25.97
C ALA A 668 13.15 19.69 -26.80
N PRO A 669 14.20 20.44 -27.17
CA PRO A 669 14.07 21.58 -28.05
C PRO A 669 13.34 21.14 -29.32
N LYS A 670 12.30 21.87 -29.74
CA LYS A 670 11.68 21.65 -31.04
C LYS A 670 12.77 21.85 -32.09
N THR A 671 13.31 20.78 -32.64
CA THR A 671 14.21 20.87 -33.78
C THR A 671 13.38 21.46 -34.92
N THR A 672 13.62 22.73 -35.23
CA THR A 672 13.11 23.35 -36.45
C THR A 672 13.71 22.55 -37.60
N ARG A 673 12.90 21.66 -38.17
CA ARG A 673 13.26 20.95 -39.38
C ARG A 673 13.39 22.03 -40.46
N ALA A 674 14.62 22.34 -40.86
CA ALA A 674 14.88 23.26 -41.96
C ALA A 674 14.15 22.74 -43.21
N PRO A 675 13.59 23.62 -44.07
CA PRO A 675 12.98 23.17 -45.31
C PRO A 675 14.04 22.45 -46.13
N THR A 676 13.75 21.21 -46.54
CA THR A 676 14.56 20.47 -47.51
C THR A 676 14.61 21.24 -48.83
N THR A 677 15.66 22.01 -49.05
CA THR A 677 16.07 22.46 -50.39
C THR A 677 16.71 21.27 -51.10
N THR A 678 15.99 20.71 -52.07
CA THR A 678 16.53 19.87 -53.12
C THR A 678 17.50 20.67 -53.97
N THR A 679 18.78 20.28 -53.98
CA THR A 679 19.72 20.66 -55.05
C THR A 679 20.56 19.44 -55.44
N THR A 680 20.57 19.23 -56.75
CA THR A 680 21.18 18.15 -57.53
C THR A 680 22.71 18.19 -57.55
N THR A 681 23.29 16.99 -57.46
CA THR A 681 24.62 16.46 -57.82
C THR A 681 25.67 17.34 -58.52
N THR A 682 26.94 17.20 -58.09
CA THR A 682 28.11 16.85 -58.96
C THR A 682 29.32 16.41 -58.11
N GLU A 683 30.14 15.50 -58.66
CA GLU A 683 31.18 14.68 -58.00
C GLU A 683 32.61 15.27 -57.91
N ARG A 684 33.32 14.97 -56.79
CA ARG A 684 34.74 14.52 -56.54
C ARG A 684 35.96 15.15 -57.29
N PRO A 685 37.21 15.19 -56.71
CA PRO A 685 37.92 14.01 -56.17
C PRO A 685 38.90 14.19 -54.95
N ARG A 686 39.48 13.04 -54.55
CA ARG A 686 40.28 12.65 -53.38
C ARG A 686 41.70 13.26 -53.26
N ALA A 687 42.23 13.30 -52.03
CA ALA A 687 43.63 12.93 -51.69
C ALA A 687 43.76 12.49 -50.20
N ALA A 688 44.75 11.63 -49.91
CA ALA A 688 45.08 11.00 -48.62
C ALA A 688 46.50 11.45 -48.17
N VAL A 689 46.97 11.43 -46.90
CA VAL A 689 47.59 10.31 -46.14
C VAL A 689 48.40 10.89 -44.91
N LEU A 690 48.22 10.32 -43.69
CA LEU A 690 49.13 10.04 -42.52
C LEU A 690 50.02 11.16 -41.81
N PRO A 691 50.71 10.89 -40.65
CA PRO A 691 50.25 10.55 -39.28
C PRO A 691 51.09 11.28 -38.15
N THR A 692 51.10 10.75 -36.91
CA THR A 692 52.01 10.97 -35.74
C THR A 692 51.68 12.12 -34.76
N LEU A 693 51.87 12.06 -33.43
CA LEU A 693 52.68 11.23 -32.51
C LEU A 693 52.12 11.39 -31.06
N VAL A 694 52.27 10.35 -30.22
CA VAL A 694 52.17 10.40 -28.73
C VAL A 694 53.55 10.79 -28.16
N PRO A 695 53.67 11.31 -26.92
CA PRO A 695 54.13 10.43 -25.83
C PRO A 695 53.55 10.74 -24.42
N SER A 696 53.52 9.72 -23.57
CA SER A 696 53.45 9.82 -22.08
C SER A 696 54.81 10.23 -21.48
N PRO A 697 54.92 10.58 -20.18
CA PRO A 697 55.29 9.54 -19.20
C PRO A 697 54.75 9.69 -17.75
N VAL A 698 54.45 8.53 -17.14
CA VAL A 698 54.83 7.98 -15.82
C VAL A 698 55.37 8.91 -14.70
N ASN A 699 54.80 8.80 -13.48
CA ASN A 699 55.58 8.51 -12.24
C ASN A 699 54.76 8.04 -11.02
N ASN A 700 55.36 7.07 -10.31
CA ASN A 700 54.94 6.34 -9.10
C ASN A 700 55.16 7.12 -7.80
N PHE A 701 54.44 6.77 -6.72
CA PHE A 701 54.99 6.63 -5.34
C PHE A 701 54.17 5.64 -4.49
N TYR A 702 54.86 4.96 -3.56
CA TYR A 702 54.44 3.77 -2.78
C TYR A 702 54.59 4.03 -1.25
N TYR A 703 53.54 3.74 -0.45
CA TYR A 703 53.44 3.18 0.95
C TYR A 703 54.09 3.87 2.19
N PRO A 704 53.73 3.57 3.50
CA PRO A 704 53.10 2.35 4.08
C PRO A 704 52.05 2.51 5.25
N GLN A 705 51.79 1.40 5.97
CA GLN A 705 50.65 0.95 6.80
C GLN A 705 50.59 1.36 8.32
N GLN A 706 49.35 1.37 8.88
CA GLN A 706 48.80 0.91 10.23
C GLN A 706 49.39 1.44 11.58
N PRO A 707 48.74 1.30 12.80
CA PRO A 707 47.59 0.45 13.23
C PRO A 707 46.50 1.05 14.20
N GLN A 708 45.45 0.24 14.44
CA GLN A 708 44.47 0.07 15.55
C GLN A 708 44.27 1.14 16.66
N LEU A 709 43.00 1.38 17.03
CA LEU A 709 42.56 1.59 18.43
C LEU A 709 41.07 1.26 18.65
N VAL A 710 40.83 0.41 19.64
CA VAL A 710 39.54 0.03 20.26
C VAL A 710 39.22 1.03 21.35
N GLN A 711 38.00 1.61 21.41
CA GLN A 711 37.43 2.10 22.68
C GLN A 711 35.91 1.95 22.76
N GLN A 712 35.51 1.46 23.93
CA GLN A 712 34.17 1.25 24.48
C GLN A 712 33.49 2.58 24.79
N PHE A 713 32.17 2.67 24.63
CA PHE A 713 31.37 3.66 25.36
C PHE A 713 30.05 3.05 25.86
N ARG A 714 29.91 3.00 27.19
CA ARG A 714 28.62 3.00 27.92
C ARG A 714 28.36 4.44 28.43
N PRO A 715 27.10 4.84 28.63
CA PRO A 715 26.71 6.24 28.82
C PRO A 715 26.67 6.66 30.30
N PRO A 716 26.50 7.96 30.57
CA PRO A 716 25.74 8.40 31.74
C PRO A 716 24.45 9.14 31.34
N MET A 717 23.40 8.87 32.11
CA MET A 717 22.18 9.66 32.19
C MET A 717 22.48 11.14 32.50
N GLN A 718 21.72 12.05 31.88
CA GLN A 718 21.05 13.11 32.64
C GLN A 718 19.81 13.66 31.94
N GLN A 719 18.83 13.94 32.79
CA GLN A 719 17.46 14.40 32.56
C GLN A 719 17.38 15.73 31.79
N LEU A 720 16.33 15.89 30.98
CA LEU A 720 15.57 17.14 30.87
C LEU A 720 14.18 16.89 30.25
N GLN A 721 13.19 17.11 31.11
CA GLN A 721 11.78 17.49 30.90
C GLN A 721 10.91 16.87 29.79
N GLN A 722 9.93 16.13 30.30
CA GLN A 722 8.66 15.70 29.73
C GLN A 722 7.89 16.84 29.04
N GLN A 723 7.58 16.67 27.75
CA GLN A 723 6.28 17.07 27.21
C GLN A 723 5.46 15.79 27.03
N GLN A 724 4.35 15.73 27.75
CA GLN A 724 3.41 14.62 27.75
C GLN A 724 2.77 14.47 26.36
N ASN A 725 3.24 13.52 25.57
CA ASN A 725 2.39 12.86 24.58
C ASN A 725 1.58 11.80 25.35
N ASN A 726 0.33 12.14 25.67
CA ASN A 726 -0.64 11.17 26.18
C ASN A 726 -0.98 10.18 25.07
N TYR A 727 -0.29 9.05 25.03
CA TYR A 727 -0.78 7.87 24.32
C TYR A 727 -1.78 7.15 25.21
N HIS A 728 -3.03 7.09 24.77
CA HIS A 728 -4.10 6.43 25.50
C HIS A 728 -4.07 4.92 25.22
N PHE A 729 -3.71 4.13 26.23
CA PHE A 729 -4.10 2.73 26.27
C PHE A 729 -5.60 2.67 26.56
N HIS A 730 -6.33 1.93 25.73
CA HIS A 730 -7.74 1.66 25.95
C HIS A 730 -7.91 0.17 26.24
N ARG A 731 -8.35 -0.14 27.46
CA ARG A 731 -8.78 -1.49 27.83
C ARG A 731 -10.12 -1.74 27.15
N MET A 732 -10.32 -2.91 26.54
CA MET A 732 -11.66 -3.33 26.12
C MET A 732 -12.50 -3.63 27.36
N ASN A 733 -13.13 -2.62 27.96
CA ASN A 733 -14.10 -2.85 29.02
C ASN A 733 -15.46 -3.14 28.38
N GLY A 734 -16.04 -4.31 28.71
CA GLY A 734 -17.46 -4.55 28.56
C GLY A 734 -18.24 -3.55 29.42
N GLN A 735 -19.20 -2.86 28.81
CA GLN A 735 -20.08 -1.79 29.33
C GLN A 735 -19.63 -0.34 29.08
N HIS A 736 -20.62 0.41 28.59
CA HIS A 736 -20.65 1.80 28.13
C HIS A 736 -19.62 2.75 28.74
N VAL A 737 -18.88 3.44 27.86
CA VAL A 737 -18.10 4.66 28.14
C VAL A 737 -18.73 5.82 27.36
N PRO A 738 -18.90 7.01 27.96
CA PRO A 738 -19.78 8.06 27.44
C PRO A 738 -19.22 8.79 26.22
N ALA A 739 -20.14 9.30 25.40
CA ALA A 739 -19.87 10.13 24.23
C ALA A 739 -19.01 11.35 24.58
N TYR A 740 -17.85 11.48 23.93
CA TYR A 740 -17.07 12.71 23.93
C TYR A 740 -17.49 13.62 22.77
N ALA A 741 -17.95 14.81 23.18
CA ALA A 741 -18.03 16.10 22.48
C ALA A 741 -18.16 16.13 20.95
N GLN A 742 -19.40 16.28 20.49
CA GLN A 742 -19.74 16.93 19.22
C GLN A 742 -19.09 18.33 19.13
N PRO A 743 -18.63 18.79 17.95
CA PRO A 743 -18.23 20.18 17.77
C PRO A 743 -19.43 21.09 18.01
N ARG A 744 -19.24 22.12 18.85
CA ARG A 744 -20.26 23.13 19.18
C ARG A 744 -20.81 23.75 17.89
N GLN A 745 -22.10 23.52 17.63
CA GLN A 745 -22.89 24.38 16.75
C GLN A 745 -22.84 25.81 17.31
N MET A 746 -22.27 26.74 16.55
CA MET A 746 -22.46 28.16 16.81
C MET A 746 -23.92 28.51 16.53
N PHE A 747 -24.67 28.77 17.60
CA PHE A 747 -25.98 29.40 17.51
C PHE A 747 -25.80 30.83 17.00
N VAL A 748 -26.18 31.08 15.75
CA VAL A 748 -26.52 32.43 15.28
C VAL A 748 -27.87 32.77 15.89
N GLN A 749 -27.89 33.77 16.77
CA GLN A 749 -29.14 34.34 17.27
C GLN A 749 -29.89 35.05 16.13
N PRO A 750 -31.20 34.81 15.95
CA PRO A 750 -32.03 35.62 15.07
C PRO A 750 -32.49 36.89 15.80
N PRO A 751 -32.66 38.02 15.09
CA PRO A 751 -33.19 39.24 15.72
C PRO A 751 -34.69 39.14 15.98
N GLN A 752 -35.13 39.68 17.12
CA GLN A 752 -36.53 39.76 17.52
C GLN A 752 -37.24 41.03 17.00
N HIS A 753 -38.54 40.82 16.70
CA HIS A 753 -39.69 41.71 16.70
C HIS A 753 -40.00 42.62 15.48
N MET A 754 -41.10 42.30 14.78
CA MET A 754 -42.33 43.11 14.83
C MET A 754 -43.59 42.28 14.50
N GLN A 755 -44.73 42.78 14.98
CA GLN A 755 -46.03 42.14 15.24
C GLN A 755 -46.95 41.98 14.00
N HIS A 756 -47.87 41.00 14.02
CA HIS A 756 -49.34 41.10 13.80
C HIS A 756 -49.96 39.68 13.62
N VAL A 757 -50.78 39.16 14.55
CA VAL A 757 -52.28 39.17 14.66
C VAL A 757 -53.02 38.05 13.88
N GLN A 758 -53.72 37.18 14.65
CA GLN A 758 -54.92 36.32 14.36
C GLN A 758 -54.79 35.19 13.31
N GLN A 759 -55.47 34.02 13.35
CA GLN A 759 -56.49 33.37 14.20
C GLN A 759 -56.63 31.90 13.74
N HIS A 760 -57.06 30.99 14.63
CA HIS A 760 -57.76 29.69 14.37
C HIS A 760 -57.00 28.57 13.61
N GLN A 761 -57.10 27.27 13.89
CA GLN A 761 -58.04 26.41 14.61
C GLN A 761 -57.32 25.09 14.96
N GLN A 762 -57.58 24.54 16.15
CA GLN A 762 -57.39 23.11 16.49
C GLN A 762 -58.65 22.32 16.06
N PRO A 763 -58.68 20.96 15.94
CA PRO A 763 -58.35 20.06 17.07
C PRO A 763 -57.83 18.63 16.77
N GLN A 764 -57.21 18.07 17.83
CA GLN A 764 -57.37 16.71 18.43
C GLN A 764 -57.36 15.45 17.51
N TYR A 765 -56.64 14.37 17.83
CA TYR A 765 -56.93 13.48 18.97
C TYR A 765 -55.73 12.55 19.31
N ARG A 766 -55.79 12.00 20.52
CA ARG A 766 -54.72 11.39 21.33
C ARG A 766 -55.02 9.85 21.53
N PRO A 767 -54.36 9.08 22.43
CA PRO A 767 -53.65 7.81 22.14
C PRO A 767 -54.11 6.59 23.01
N THR A 768 -53.43 5.43 22.93
CA THR A 768 -53.39 4.35 23.96
C THR A 768 -52.20 3.40 23.66
N PHE A 769 -51.12 3.27 24.46
CA PHE A 769 -50.88 2.38 25.63
C PHE A 769 -51.51 0.96 25.51
N THR A 770 -50.83 -0.18 25.75
CA THR A 770 -50.27 -0.64 27.05
C THR A 770 -49.39 -1.91 26.89
N ASN A 771 -48.44 -2.10 27.82
CA ASN A 771 -47.60 -3.29 28.10
C ASN A 771 -48.36 -4.62 28.29
N ILE A 772 -47.65 -5.77 28.18
CA ILE A 772 -47.54 -6.89 29.15
C ILE A 772 -46.77 -8.09 28.51
N PHE A 773 -45.68 -8.54 29.14
CA PHE A 773 -45.09 -9.91 29.08
C PHE A 773 -45.84 -10.82 30.09
N PRO A 774 -45.78 -12.18 30.11
CA PRO A 774 -44.64 -13.05 29.75
C PRO A 774 -44.92 -14.50 29.23
N TYR A 775 -43.82 -15.22 28.96
CA TYR A 775 -43.56 -16.68 29.09
C TYR A 775 -43.93 -17.72 27.99
N ASN A 776 -42.87 -18.49 27.67
CA ASN A 776 -42.74 -19.89 27.23
C ASN A 776 -43.19 -20.34 25.82
N GLY A 777 -42.21 -20.96 25.14
CA GLY A 777 -42.32 -21.71 23.89
C GLY A 777 -40.94 -21.96 23.31
#